data_AF-A0A0S3IV08-F1
#
_entry.id   AF-A0A0S3IV08-F1
#
_cell.length_a   1.000
_cell.length_b   1.000
_cell.length_c   1.000
_cell.angle_alpha   90.00
_cell.angle_beta   90.00
_cell.angle_gamma   90.00
#
_symmetry.space_group_name_H-M   'P 1'
#
loop_
_entity.id
_entity.type
_entity.pdbx_description
1 polymer ?
#
loop_
_entity_poly.entity_id
_entity_poly.type
_entity_poly.pdbx_seq_one_letter_code
_entity_poly.pdbx_strand_id
1 'polypeptide(L)'
;AKLRLSFEAPPIALLVEKAGGATSCDGKCVSALDVQITGIDQRTQVCMGSRTEVARFEHFMYGKASDRLLVEGGVQPAMAAMTGEKVAMFSTTAVKLQLGTTLEEFMKAAVPDPKLRTIMSTLAESGRTIDHKVKTASCGGTACTNVFGDEQLAVDMLADKVLFEGLKHCGVCEIACSEENPVPLEMGGQGYSVCFDPLDGSSIVDTNFSVGTIFGVWPGNKIIGTTGRDLVASGIIVYGPRTIFCVAFRGIPGTMDFMLQDDGAWHLVKVTTKIGEGKLFSPGNLRCTYDNPEYLKLISYYNNEQYTLRYTGGMVPDVYQLLIKERGVFTNVISPTTKAKLRLSFEVAPIALLIENAGGASSCDGKSVSALDVQITGIDQRTQVCFGNITEVARFEHFMYGGVSSRIASQLTGEQLAKATAPSSSSKLITEAPAPEPAFQPPMWAAKPAPQISAKIGDSLEEVLALATPDLKLRRLMTTMADSCRAISHKVKTAATTGTAATNVFGDEQLAVDMLADKVLFEGLQHCDVCEIACSEENPVPLEMGGQGYSVCFDPLDGSSIVDTNFSVGTIFGVWPGNKIIGTTGRDLAASGICVYGPRTTLCIAFKDYPGTHDFLLGDDGKWTYTKVITHIGEGKMFAPGNLRCTLDNPEYEKLIAYYVREQYTLRYTGGMVPDVYQMFIKEKGVFTNVISPSTKAKLRLSFDGRP
;
A
#
# COMPACT_ATOMS: atom_id res chain seq x y z
N ALA A 1 -12.44 -16.02 11.02
CA ALA A 1 -11.88 -14.88 10.26
C ALA A 1 -10.61 -14.36 10.93
N LYS A 2 -10.06 -13.23 10.48
CA LYS A 2 -9.02 -12.52 11.24
C LYS A 2 -9.46 -11.15 11.77
N LEU A 3 -10.13 -10.32 10.97
CA LEU A 3 -10.76 -9.08 11.43
C LEU A 3 -11.60 -9.35 12.70
N ARG A 4 -11.45 -8.53 13.73
CA ARG A 4 -12.19 -8.55 14.99
C ARG A 4 -13.32 -7.51 14.94
N LEU A 5 -14.49 -7.88 15.47
CA LEU A 5 -15.72 -7.08 15.41
C LEU A 5 -15.72 -5.90 16.40
N SER A 6 -14.83 -5.89 17.40
CA SER A 6 -14.71 -4.75 18.33
C SER A 6 -13.86 -3.62 17.75
N PHE A 7 -12.74 -3.94 17.08
CA PHE A 7 -11.71 -2.96 16.69
C PHE A 7 -11.87 -2.43 15.26
N GLU A 8 -12.18 -3.29 14.28
CA GLU A 8 -12.06 -2.95 12.86
C GLU A 8 -13.42 -2.75 12.18
N ALA A 9 -14.30 -3.75 12.24
CA ALA A 9 -15.40 -3.85 11.28
C ALA A 9 -16.53 -2.81 11.50
N PRO A 10 -17.10 -2.60 12.71
CA PRO A 10 -18.09 -1.56 12.94
C PRO A 10 -17.53 -0.12 12.85
N PRO A 11 -16.35 0.21 13.41
CA PRO A 11 -15.75 1.53 13.23
C PRO A 11 -15.60 1.95 11.77
N ILE A 12 -15.11 1.06 10.91
CA ILE A 12 -15.00 1.34 9.46
C ILE A 12 -16.38 1.30 8.78
N ALA A 13 -17.30 0.42 9.20
CA ALA A 13 -18.64 0.38 8.63
C ALA A 13 -19.45 1.67 8.90
N LEU A 14 -19.20 2.36 10.01
CA LEU A 14 -19.80 3.68 10.28
C LEU A 14 -19.30 4.71 9.26
N LEU A 15 -17.98 4.76 8.99
CA LEU A 15 -17.40 5.62 7.94
C LEU A 15 -17.98 5.28 6.55
N VAL A 16 -18.16 4.00 6.23
CA VAL A 16 -18.70 3.53 4.93
C VAL A 16 -20.17 3.87 4.74
N GLU A 17 -21.03 3.64 5.73
CA GLU A 17 -22.47 3.97 5.61
C GLU A 17 -22.73 5.48 5.71
N LYS A 18 -21.88 6.22 6.44
CA LYS A 18 -21.93 7.70 6.48
C LYS A 18 -21.45 8.34 5.18
N ALA A 19 -20.48 7.72 4.51
CA ALA A 19 -20.12 8.00 3.13
C ALA A 19 -21.16 7.50 2.10
N GLY A 20 -22.33 6.99 2.52
CA GLY A 20 -23.40 6.57 1.61
C GLY A 20 -23.19 5.24 0.89
N GLY A 21 -22.13 4.50 1.25
CA GLY A 21 -21.90 3.12 0.80
C GLY A 21 -22.74 2.10 1.58
N ALA A 22 -22.24 0.87 1.65
CA ALA A 22 -22.80 -0.22 2.44
C ALA A 22 -21.71 -1.16 2.96
N THR A 23 -22.07 -2.00 3.93
CA THR A 23 -21.27 -3.18 4.31
C THR A 23 -22.12 -4.46 4.30
N SER A 24 -21.49 -5.62 4.22
CA SER A 24 -22.11 -6.93 4.47
C SER A 24 -21.19 -7.78 5.34
N CYS A 25 -21.74 -8.45 6.35
CA CYS A 25 -20.97 -9.03 7.46
C CYS A 25 -21.37 -10.47 7.79
N ASP A 26 -20.40 -11.24 8.31
CA ASP A 26 -20.58 -12.54 8.99
C ASP A 26 -21.23 -13.67 8.14
N GLY A 27 -21.41 -13.46 6.83
CA GLY A 27 -22.17 -14.37 5.95
C GLY A 27 -23.68 -14.29 6.09
N LYS A 28 -24.21 -13.30 6.83
CA LYS A 28 -25.61 -13.28 7.28
C LYS A 28 -26.51 -12.34 6.49
N CYS A 29 -25.97 -11.67 5.47
CA CYS A 29 -26.65 -10.61 4.71
C CYS A 29 -27.02 -9.36 5.55
N VAL A 30 -26.25 -9.04 6.60
CA VAL A 30 -26.47 -7.91 7.54
C VAL A 30 -25.33 -6.87 7.47
N SER A 31 -25.54 -5.62 7.90
CA SER A 31 -24.43 -4.67 8.06
C SER A 31 -23.51 -5.11 9.19
N ALA A 32 -22.22 -4.79 9.11
CA ALA A 32 -21.30 -4.93 10.24
C ALA A 32 -21.71 -4.04 11.44
N LEU A 33 -22.49 -2.97 11.21
CA LEU A 33 -23.05 -2.15 12.28
C LEU A 33 -24.20 -2.84 13.04
N ASP A 34 -24.88 -3.80 12.42
CA ASP A 34 -26.06 -4.49 12.99
C ASP A 34 -25.68 -5.77 13.76
N VAL A 35 -24.41 -6.17 13.73
CA VAL A 35 -23.92 -7.36 14.46
C VAL A 35 -23.59 -6.98 15.90
N GLN A 36 -24.16 -7.71 16.86
CA GLN A 36 -23.84 -7.55 18.27
C GLN A 36 -22.44 -8.10 18.59
N ILE A 37 -21.67 -7.34 19.36
CA ILE A 37 -20.36 -7.73 19.89
C ILE A 37 -20.59 -8.66 21.10
N THR A 38 -20.45 -9.96 20.91
CA THR A 38 -20.60 -10.99 21.96
C THR A 38 -19.31 -11.28 22.72
N GLY A 39 -18.16 -10.84 22.18
CA GLY A 39 -16.86 -10.84 22.84
C GLY A 39 -15.87 -9.97 22.07
N ILE A 40 -14.85 -9.43 22.75
CA ILE A 40 -13.87 -8.53 22.14
C ILE A 40 -13.17 -9.18 20.94
N ASP A 41 -12.74 -10.44 21.06
CA ASP A 41 -12.08 -11.19 19.98
C ASP A 41 -13.03 -11.91 19.01
N GLN A 42 -14.29 -11.48 18.90
CA GLN A 42 -15.23 -12.03 17.92
C GLN A 42 -14.75 -11.72 16.50
N ARG A 43 -14.36 -12.73 15.73
CA ARG A 43 -13.77 -12.56 14.39
C ARG A 43 -14.81 -12.68 13.27
N THR A 44 -14.87 -11.73 12.33
CA THR A 44 -15.88 -11.69 11.25
C THR A 44 -15.30 -11.59 9.83
N GLN A 45 -16.09 -12.01 8.83
CA GLN A 45 -15.83 -11.73 7.41
C GLN A 45 -16.62 -10.50 6.96
N VAL A 46 -16.10 -9.72 6.02
CA VAL A 46 -16.75 -8.46 5.62
C VAL A 46 -16.57 -8.13 4.13
N CYS A 47 -17.59 -7.49 3.57
CA CYS A 47 -17.54 -6.74 2.32
C CYS A 47 -17.93 -5.28 2.62
N MET A 48 -17.24 -4.33 1.98
CA MET A 48 -17.49 -2.89 2.11
C MET A 48 -17.37 -2.25 0.72
N GLY A 49 -18.29 -1.36 0.35
CA GLY A 49 -18.28 -0.76 -1.00
C GLY A 49 -19.47 0.13 -1.29
N SER A 50 -19.72 0.40 -2.57
CA SER A 50 -20.99 0.96 -3.01
C SER A 50 -22.16 0.02 -2.69
N ARG A 51 -23.39 0.55 -2.64
CA ARG A 51 -24.59 -0.28 -2.46
C ARG A 51 -24.70 -1.40 -3.51
N THR A 52 -24.28 -1.15 -4.75
CA THR A 52 -24.25 -2.14 -5.84
C THR A 52 -23.19 -3.19 -5.65
N GLU A 53 -21.96 -2.80 -5.29
CA GLU A 53 -20.87 -3.76 -5.12
C GLU A 53 -21.14 -4.72 -3.96
N VAL A 54 -21.74 -4.22 -2.87
CA VAL A 54 -22.14 -5.07 -1.73
C VAL A 54 -23.36 -5.93 -2.07
N ALA A 55 -24.35 -5.41 -2.81
CA ALA A 55 -25.49 -6.21 -3.27
C ALA A 55 -25.04 -7.32 -4.26
N ARG A 56 -24.04 -7.03 -5.11
CA ARG A 56 -23.43 -8.02 -6.01
C ARG A 56 -22.62 -9.05 -5.23
N PHE A 57 -21.84 -8.62 -4.24
CA PHE A 57 -21.15 -9.54 -3.32
C PHE A 57 -22.14 -10.51 -2.66
N GLU A 58 -23.27 -10.02 -2.12
CA GLU A 58 -24.27 -10.89 -1.50
C GLU A 58 -24.95 -11.83 -2.50
N HIS A 59 -25.34 -11.33 -3.69
CA HIS A 59 -25.90 -12.16 -4.76
C HIS A 59 -24.99 -13.31 -5.17
N PHE A 60 -23.69 -13.02 -5.34
CA PHE A 60 -22.71 -14.05 -5.69
C PHE A 60 -22.43 -14.99 -4.51
N MET A 61 -22.17 -14.46 -3.30
CA MET A 61 -21.75 -15.25 -2.14
C MET A 61 -22.86 -16.10 -1.51
N TYR A 62 -24.12 -15.64 -1.58
CA TYR A 62 -25.25 -16.19 -0.82
C TYR A 62 -26.51 -16.42 -1.67
N GLY A 63 -26.43 -16.26 -3.00
CA GLY A 63 -27.55 -16.47 -3.93
C GLY A 63 -28.67 -15.42 -3.86
N LYS A 64 -28.53 -14.38 -3.02
CA LYS A 64 -29.46 -13.25 -2.93
C LYS A 64 -28.75 -11.99 -2.45
N ALA A 65 -29.17 -10.82 -2.94
CA ALA A 65 -28.92 -9.58 -2.23
C ALA A 65 -29.78 -9.52 -0.95
N SER A 66 -29.31 -8.81 0.07
CA SER A 66 -30.00 -8.70 1.36
C SER A 66 -31.25 -7.85 1.34
N ASP A 67 -32.21 -8.23 2.18
CA ASP A 67 -33.40 -7.47 2.57
C ASP A 67 -32.98 -6.27 3.44
N ARG A 68 -32.32 -5.29 2.81
CA ARG A 68 -31.85 -3.97 3.31
C ARG A 68 -31.11 -3.20 2.21
N LEU A 69 -30.46 -3.93 1.30
CA LEU A 69 -30.04 -3.44 -0.02
C LEU A 69 -31.19 -3.54 -1.03
N LEU A 70 -32.05 -4.55 -0.83
CA LEU A 70 -33.44 -4.67 -1.29
C LEU A 70 -34.37 -3.87 -0.33
N VAL A 71 -35.04 -4.49 0.67
CA VAL A 71 -35.73 -3.79 1.81
C VAL A 71 -35.76 -4.65 3.10
N GLU A 72 -35.44 -4.03 4.24
CA GLU A 72 -35.35 -4.47 5.69
C GLU A 72 -35.76 -5.90 6.19
N GLY A 73 -34.79 -6.66 6.76
CA GLY A 73 -34.96 -7.84 7.66
C GLY A 73 -33.80 -8.88 7.70
N GLY A 74 -33.48 -9.49 8.86
CA GLY A 74 -32.38 -10.49 9.07
C GLY A 74 -32.84 -11.93 9.42
N VAL A 75 -32.09 -12.88 10.01
CA VAL A 75 -30.70 -12.99 10.56
C VAL A 75 -30.26 -14.50 10.49
N GLN A 76 -28.96 -14.88 10.63
CA GLN A 76 -28.46 -16.27 10.42
C GLN A 76 -27.31 -16.74 11.40
N PRO A 77 -26.84 -18.03 11.38
CA PRO A 77 -25.61 -18.58 12.02
C PRO A 77 -24.47 -18.85 10.96
N ALA A 78 -23.35 -19.60 11.07
CA ALA A 78 -22.56 -20.37 12.09
C ALA A 78 -21.06 -20.55 11.61
N MET A 79 -20.17 -21.25 12.37
CA MET A 79 -18.74 -21.56 12.07
C MET A 79 -18.33 -22.98 12.62
N ALA A 80 -17.14 -23.61 12.47
CA ALA A 80 -15.76 -23.23 12.02
C ALA A 80 -15.12 -24.26 11.01
N ALA A 81 -13.92 -24.89 11.07
CA ALA A 81 -12.81 -25.09 12.04
C ALA A 81 -11.44 -25.41 11.33
N MET A 82 -10.31 -25.62 12.05
CA MET A 82 -8.88 -25.71 11.56
C MET A 82 -8.02 -26.61 12.52
N THR A 83 -6.76 -27.07 12.32
CA THR A 83 -5.63 -26.88 11.34
C THR A 83 -4.87 -28.24 11.10
N GLY A 84 -3.55 -28.50 10.92
CA GLY A 84 -2.21 -27.83 10.99
C GLY A 84 -1.07 -28.88 10.72
N GLU A 85 0.27 -28.65 10.78
CA GLU A 85 1.07 -27.42 11.01
C GLU A 85 2.51 -27.40 10.34
N LYS A 86 3.69 -27.61 11.00
CA LYS A 86 5.01 -27.00 10.56
C LYS A 86 6.39 -27.61 10.96
N VAL A 87 7.51 -27.08 10.36
CA VAL A 87 8.96 -27.17 10.79
C VAL A 87 9.85 -25.94 10.32
N ALA A 88 11.22 -25.96 10.40
CA ALA A 88 12.14 -24.77 10.41
C ALA A 88 13.42 -24.78 9.45
N MET A 89 14.34 -23.77 9.53
CA MET A 89 15.53 -23.51 8.64
C MET A 89 16.69 -22.68 9.31
N PHE A 90 17.89 -22.49 8.69
CA PHE A 90 19.08 -21.69 9.15
C PHE A 90 19.98 -21.07 8.01
N SER A 91 21.00 -20.23 8.31
CA SER A 91 21.80 -19.38 7.35
C SER A 91 23.25 -18.98 7.79
N THR A 92 24.09 -18.38 6.91
CA THR A 92 25.44 -17.76 7.16
C THR A 92 25.76 -16.53 6.23
N THR A 93 26.87 -15.78 6.46
CA THR A 93 27.05 -14.35 6.08
C THR A 93 28.44 -13.95 5.52
N ALA A 94 28.60 -12.76 4.91
CA ALA A 94 29.89 -12.15 4.51
C ALA A 94 29.92 -10.59 4.57
N VAL A 95 31.13 -10.02 4.80
CA VAL A 95 31.62 -8.60 4.70
C VAL A 95 30.78 -7.45 5.33
N LYS A 96 31.45 -6.52 6.05
CA LYS A 96 30.81 -5.37 6.73
C LYS A 96 30.64 -4.13 5.85
N LEU A 97 29.41 -3.66 5.73
CA LEU A 97 29.06 -2.23 5.61
C LEU A 97 28.50 -1.74 6.96
N GLN A 98 28.70 -0.46 7.30
CA GLN A 98 28.27 0.08 8.60
C GLN A 98 26.96 0.85 8.47
N LEU A 99 25.88 0.25 8.98
CA LEU A 99 24.57 0.92 9.13
C LEU A 99 24.68 2.13 10.08
N GLY A 100 23.79 3.11 9.89
CA GLY A 100 23.80 4.38 10.62
C GLY A 100 24.80 5.41 10.12
N THR A 101 25.60 5.11 9.09
CA THR A 101 26.42 6.12 8.40
C THR A 101 25.55 7.03 7.52
N THR A 102 25.95 8.30 7.40
CA THR A 102 25.24 9.24 6.52
C THR A 102 25.54 8.98 5.04
N LEU A 103 24.65 9.45 4.16
CA LEU A 103 24.85 9.42 2.71
C LEU A 103 26.16 10.09 2.30
N GLU A 104 26.55 11.21 2.93
CA GLU A 104 27.80 11.91 2.59
C GLU A 104 29.06 11.10 2.96
N GLU A 105 29.05 10.44 4.12
CA GLU A 105 30.14 9.55 4.56
C GLU A 105 30.23 8.30 3.66
N PHE A 106 29.10 7.65 3.39
CA PHE A 106 29.04 6.52 2.45
C PHE A 106 29.58 6.92 1.08
N MET A 107 29.12 8.06 0.54
CA MET A 107 29.58 8.59 -0.74
C MET A 107 31.11 8.78 -0.74
N LYS A 108 31.66 9.48 0.26
CA LYS A 108 33.11 9.71 0.39
C LYS A 108 33.92 8.41 0.49
N ALA A 109 33.38 7.37 1.13
CA ALA A 109 34.07 6.10 1.34
C ALA A 109 33.94 5.11 0.16
N ALA A 110 32.78 5.07 -0.51
CA ALA A 110 32.42 4.01 -1.46
C ALA A 110 32.33 4.47 -2.92
N VAL A 111 32.15 5.77 -3.20
CA VAL A 111 31.96 6.31 -4.56
C VAL A 111 33.14 7.23 -4.93
N PRO A 112 34.16 6.74 -5.67
CA PRO A 112 35.37 7.53 -5.93
C PRO A 112 35.12 8.81 -6.73
N ASP A 113 34.23 8.75 -7.73
CA ASP A 113 33.97 9.85 -8.65
C ASP A 113 33.29 11.04 -7.93
N PRO A 114 33.92 12.23 -7.87
CA PRO A 114 33.31 13.39 -7.23
C PRO A 114 32.08 13.91 -7.99
N LYS A 115 32.02 13.75 -9.32
CA LYS A 115 30.87 14.23 -10.10
C LYS A 115 29.63 13.34 -9.84
N LEU A 116 29.82 12.01 -9.75
CA LEU A 116 28.71 11.09 -9.44
C LEU A 116 28.14 11.37 -8.04
N ARG A 117 29.01 11.63 -7.06
CA ARG A 117 28.60 12.05 -5.72
C ARG A 117 27.75 13.32 -5.73
N THR A 118 28.13 14.32 -6.54
CA THR A 118 27.35 15.56 -6.72
C THR A 118 25.97 15.29 -7.31
N ILE A 119 25.83 14.47 -8.36
CA ILE A 119 24.51 14.11 -8.90
C ILE A 119 23.65 13.39 -7.85
N MET A 120 24.20 12.38 -7.20
CA MET A 120 23.40 11.56 -6.28
C MET A 120 22.99 12.33 -5.03
N SER A 121 23.81 13.27 -4.55
CA SER A 121 23.44 14.22 -3.49
C SER A 121 22.36 15.21 -3.96
N THR A 122 22.44 15.67 -5.20
CA THR A 122 21.42 16.55 -5.82
C THR A 122 20.07 15.85 -5.92
N LEU A 123 20.04 14.58 -6.34
CA LEU A 123 18.83 13.77 -6.45
C LEU A 123 18.22 13.45 -5.07
N ALA A 124 19.07 13.20 -4.05
CA ALA A 124 18.61 13.02 -2.68
C ALA A 124 18.00 14.31 -2.09
N GLU A 125 18.54 15.48 -2.42
CA GLU A 125 17.98 16.78 -1.99
C GLU A 125 16.69 17.13 -2.75
N SER A 126 16.64 16.82 -4.05
CA SER A 126 15.41 16.92 -4.87
C SER A 126 14.31 16.03 -4.27
N GLY A 127 14.64 14.78 -3.91
CA GLY A 127 13.72 13.87 -3.22
C GLY A 127 13.25 14.39 -1.86
N ARG A 128 14.14 14.98 -1.05
CA ARG A 128 13.77 15.62 0.23
C ARG A 128 12.79 16.79 0.02
N THR A 129 12.96 17.54 -1.06
CA THR A 129 12.06 18.64 -1.43
C THR A 129 10.69 18.12 -1.92
N ILE A 130 10.69 17.08 -2.77
CA ILE A 130 9.47 16.43 -3.28
C ILE A 130 8.66 15.82 -2.13
N ASP A 131 9.32 15.12 -1.20
CA ASP A 131 8.72 14.53 -0.01
C ASP A 131 7.88 15.52 0.79
N HIS A 132 8.44 16.69 1.13
CA HIS A 132 7.72 17.78 1.81
C HIS A 132 6.58 18.36 0.95
N LYS A 133 6.74 18.44 -0.38
CA LYS A 133 5.69 18.89 -1.31
C LYS A 133 4.54 17.89 -1.48
N VAL A 134 4.80 16.58 -1.40
CA VAL A 134 3.75 15.56 -1.37
C VAL A 134 3.05 15.56 -0.01
N LYS A 135 3.78 15.66 1.11
CA LYS A 135 3.24 15.72 2.48
C LYS A 135 2.21 16.83 2.67
N THR A 136 2.50 18.02 2.17
CA THR A 136 1.64 19.21 2.30
C THR A 136 0.68 19.42 1.12
N ALA A 137 0.54 18.44 0.21
CA ALA A 137 -0.29 18.60 -0.99
C ALA A 137 -1.80 18.63 -0.70
N SER A 138 -2.47 19.66 -1.23
CA SER A 138 -3.92 19.79 -1.24
C SER A 138 -4.50 19.00 -2.42
N CYS A 139 -5.26 17.94 -2.13
CA CYS A 139 -5.90 17.08 -3.11
C CYS A 139 -7.39 17.42 -3.24
N GLY A 140 -7.77 18.04 -4.35
CA GLY A 140 -9.13 18.48 -4.61
C GLY A 140 -9.53 18.30 -6.08
N GLY A 141 -10.70 17.73 -6.32
CA GLY A 141 -11.15 17.42 -7.69
C GLY A 141 -10.30 16.32 -8.32
N THR A 142 -9.61 16.64 -9.42
CA THR A 142 -8.89 15.66 -10.26
C THR A 142 -7.38 15.61 -10.04
N ALA A 143 -6.82 16.40 -9.14
CA ALA A 143 -5.36 16.47 -8.91
C ALA A 143 -4.99 16.76 -7.45
N CYS A 144 -3.76 16.40 -7.09
CA CYS A 144 -3.08 16.86 -5.88
C CYS A 144 -2.12 17.99 -6.24
N THR A 145 -2.15 19.09 -5.50
CA THR A 145 -1.45 20.33 -5.84
C THR A 145 -0.73 20.94 -4.65
N ASN A 146 0.35 21.68 -4.91
CA ASN A 146 1.09 22.46 -3.91
C ASN A 146 1.67 23.73 -4.59
N VAL A 147 2.26 24.63 -3.80
CA VAL A 147 2.82 25.91 -4.28
C VAL A 147 4.33 25.81 -4.45
N PHE A 148 4.85 26.38 -5.55
CA PHE A 148 6.29 26.52 -5.82
C PHE A 148 6.59 27.86 -6.49
N GLY A 149 7.41 28.69 -5.84
CA GLY A 149 7.43 30.12 -6.14
C GLY A 149 6.02 30.70 -5.92
N ASP A 150 5.52 31.43 -6.91
CA ASP A 150 4.17 32.01 -6.89
C ASP A 150 3.12 31.12 -7.59
N GLU A 151 3.48 29.92 -8.05
CA GLU A 151 2.63 29.04 -8.87
C GLU A 151 2.04 27.88 -8.05
N GLN A 152 0.73 27.61 -8.19
CA GLN A 152 0.11 26.36 -7.72
C GLN A 152 0.14 25.34 -8.86
N LEU A 153 0.82 24.21 -8.64
CA LEU A 153 1.07 23.17 -9.65
C LEU A 153 0.68 21.79 -9.10
N ALA A 154 0.43 20.84 -10.00
CA ALA A 154 0.24 19.44 -9.64
C ALA A 154 1.55 18.80 -9.16
N VAL A 155 1.49 17.84 -8.23
CA VAL A 155 2.67 17.30 -7.52
C VAL A 155 3.65 16.54 -8.42
N ASP A 156 3.19 16.00 -9.53
CA ASP A 156 3.99 15.44 -10.62
C ASP A 156 4.84 16.52 -11.32
N MET A 157 4.19 17.56 -11.84
CA MET A 157 4.85 18.72 -12.46
C MET A 157 5.76 19.49 -11.49
N LEU A 158 5.46 19.45 -10.17
CA LEU A 158 6.35 19.98 -9.13
C LEU A 158 7.61 19.14 -8.96
N ALA A 159 7.48 17.82 -8.94
CA ALA A 159 8.63 16.92 -8.85
C ALA A 159 9.53 17.02 -10.09
N ASP A 160 8.92 17.14 -11.27
CA ASP A 160 9.61 17.42 -12.54
C ASP A 160 10.45 18.71 -12.46
N LYS A 161 9.83 19.83 -12.05
CA LYS A 161 10.49 21.13 -11.89
C LYS A 161 11.65 21.07 -10.87
N VAL A 162 11.44 20.43 -9.72
CA VAL A 162 12.47 20.26 -8.67
C VAL A 162 13.67 19.44 -9.18
N LEU A 163 13.43 18.37 -9.93
CA LEU A 163 14.50 17.53 -10.48
C LEU A 163 15.28 18.26 -11.59
N PHE A 164 14.59 18.95 -12.50
CA PHE A 164 15.26 19.74 -13.54
C PHE A 164 16.06 20.91 -12.95
N GLU A 165 15.53 21.66 -11.99
CA GLU A 165 16.26 22.76 -11.34
C GLU A 165 17.50 22.23 -10.60
N GLY A 166 17.37 21.13 -9.83
CA GLY A 166 18.50 20.48 -9.17
C GLY A 166 19.60 20.04 -10.15
N LEU A 167 19.23 19.28 -11.20
CA LEU A 167 20.17 18.77 -12.20
C LEU A 167 20.85 19.88 -13.02
N LYS A 168 20.15 21.00 -13.25
CA LYS A 168 20.71 22.19 -13.89
C LYS A 168 21.72 22.92 -12.99
N HIS A 169 21.45 23.01 -11.69
CA HIS A 169 22.31 23.71 -10.74
C HIS A 169 23.52 22.89 -10.26
N CYS A 170 23.53 21.56 -10.42
CA CYS A 170 24.63 20.72 -9.96
C CYS A 170 25.91 20.79 -10.82
N GLY A 171 25.84 21.36 -12.03
CA GLY A 171 26.99 21.59 -12.92
C GLY A 171 27.64 20.34 -13.53
N VAL A 172 27.12 19.15 -13.26
CA VAL A 172 27.67 17.85 -13.73
C VAL A 172 26.69 17.01 -14.55
N CYS A 173 25.45 17.47 -14.73
CA CYS A 173 24.50 16.90 -15.67
C CYS A 173 24.65 17.55 -17.05
N GLU A 174 24.83 16.76 -18.10
CA GLU A 174 24.85 17.19 -19.50
C GLU A 174 23.43 17.23 -20.07
N ILE A 175 22.67 16.16 -19.88
CA ILE A 175 21.30 15.98 -20.38
C ILE A 175 20.39 15.47 -19.28
N ALA A 176 19.22 16.09 -19.10
CA ALA A 176 18.13 15.56 -18.29
C ALA A 176 16.93 15.24 -19.19
N CYS A 177 16.16 14.19 -18.86
CA CYS A 177 14.93 13.83 -19.56
C CYS A 177 13.92 13.25 -18.57
N SER A 178 12.66 13.68 -18.69
CA SER A 178 11.54 13.28 -17.83
C SER A 178 10.58 12.35 -18.55
N GLU A 179 9.83 11.54 -17.80
CA GLU A 179 8.70 10.76 -18.31
C GLU A 179 7.54 11.64 -18.78
N GLU A 180 7.26 12.74 -18.06
CA GLU A 180 6.14 13.67 -18.30
C GLU A 180 6.33 14.45 -19.61
N ASN A 181 7.57 14.84 -19.89
CA ASN A 181 7.99 15.44 -21.15
C ASN A 181 9.23 14.72 -21.69
N PRO A 182 9.05 13.66 -22.51
CA PRO A 182 10.13 12.80 -23.00
C PRO A 182 10.94 13.43 -24.15
N VAL A 183 11.42 14.65 -23.91
CA VAL A 183 12.33 15.42 -24.77
C VAL A 183 13.62 15.66 -23.99
N PRO A 184 14.76 15.10 -24.39
CA PRO A 184 16.03 15.35 -23.71
C PRO A 184 16.43 16.83 -23.76
N LEU A 185 16.74 17.42 -22.60
CA LEU A 185 17.11 18.82 -22.43
C LEU A 185 18.56 18.97 -21.97
N GLU A 186 19.31 19.90 -22.57
CA GLU A 186 20.67 20.23 -22.13
C GLU A 186 20.65 20.99 -20.80
N MET A 187 21.34 20.45 -19.78
CA MET A 187 21.41 21.05 -18.44
C MET A 187 22.61 22.00 -18.26
N GLY A 188 23.58 21.98 -19.19
CA GLY A 188 24.73 22.90 -19.21
C GLY A 188 25.91 22.52 -18.30
N GLY A 189 25.84 21.38 -17.60
CA GLY A 189 26.96 20.79 -16.87
C GLY A 189 27.80 19.83 -17.73
N GLN A 190 28.73 19.11 -17.09
CA GLN A 190 29.52 18.05 -17.75
C GLN A 190 29.75 16.84 -16.83
N GLY A 191 29.38 15.64 -17.26
CA GLY A 191 29.59 14.38 -16.54
C GLY A 191 28.65 13.25 -16.97
N TYR A 192 27.33 13.48 -16.90
CA TYR A 192 26.31 12.43 -17.02
C TYR A 192 24.99 12.90 -17.65
N SER A 193 24.24 11.94 -18.19
CA SER A 193 22.84 12.07 -18.56
C SER A 193 21.94 11.42 -17.51
N VAL A 194 20.80 12.03 -17.20
CA VAL A 194 19.83 11.48 -16.23
C VAL A 194 18.46 11.34 -16.91
N CYS A 195 17.87 10.14 -16.83
CA CYS A 195 16.44 9.95 -17.09
C CYS A 195 15.74 9.77 -15.74
N PHE A 196 14.54 10.34 -15.59
CA PHE A 196 13.72 10.13 -14.41
C PHE A 196 12.22 10.03 -14.72
N ASP A 197 11.52 9.25 -13.89
CA ASP A 197 10.09 9.40 -13.64
C ASP A 197 9.96 10.27 -12.39
N PRO A 198 9.38 11.48 -12.47
CA PRO A 198 9.35 12.41 -11.35
C PRO A 198 8.47 11.92 -10.19
N LEU A 199 7.34 11.25 -10.47
CA LEU A 199 6.36 10.83 -9.48
C LEU A 199 5.49 9.64 -9.95
N ASP A 200 6.10 8.46 -10.07
CA ASP A 200 5.40 7.19 -10.20
C ASP A 200 4.31 7.08 -9.13
N GLY A 201 3.09 6.78 -9.57
CA GLY A 201 1.93 6.75 -8.71
C GLY A 201 1.27 8.12 -8.44
N SER A 202 1.60 9.20 -9.16
CA SER A 202 0.89 10.50 -9.09
C SER A 202 -0.64 10.36 -8.96
N SER A 203 -1.23 9.49 -9.79
CA SER A 203 -2.67 9.14 -9.80
C SER A 203 -3.24 8.42 -8.56
N ILE A 204 -2.41 8.08 -7.57
CA ILE A 204 -2.78 7.46 -6.26
C ILE A 204 -2.22 8.23 -5.04
N VAL A 205 -1.66 9.43 -5.23
CA VAL A 205 -1.29 10.34 -4.12
C VAL A 205 -2.52 10.71 -3.29
N ASP A 206 -3.67 10.90 -3.94
CA ASP A 206 -4.94 11.26 -3.31
C ASP A 206 -5.44 10.15 -2.37
N THR A 207 -5.35 8.88 -2.77
CA THR A 207 -5.66 7.71 -1.92
C THR A 207 -4.64 7.48 -0.81
N ASN A 208 -3.65 8.37 -0.68
CA ASN A 208 -2.58 8.31 0.33
C ASN A 208 -1.85 6.96 0.31
N PHE A 209 -1.71 6.36 -0.88
CA PHE A 209 -0.81 5.23 -1.10
C PHE A 209 0.60 5.76 -1.28
N SER A 210 1.61 4.94 -0.98
CA SER A 210 3.01 5.28 -1.26
C SER A 210 3.24 5.46 -2.77
N VAL A 211 4.09 6.43 -3.10
CA VAL A 211 4.45 6.85 -4.47
C VAL A 211 5.97 7.03 -4.55
N GLY A 212 6.54 7.40 -5.70
CA GLY A 212 7.98 7.62 -5.74
C GLY A 212 8.57 8.26 -6.99
N THR A 213 9.82 8.70 -6.89
CA THR A 213 10.64 9.12 -8.03
C THR A 213 11.51 7.95 -8.48
N ILE A 214 11.68 7.72 -9.78
CA ILE A 214 12.64 6.75 -10.34
C ILE A 214 13.70 7.51 -11.12
N PHE A 215 14.98 7.12 -11.05
CA PHE A 215 16.03 7.73 -11.89
C PHE A 215 17.16 6.77 -12.28
N GLY A 216 17.72 7.00 -13.46
CA GLY A 216 18.94 6.34 -13.97
C GLY A 216 19.98 7.36 -14.44
N VAL A 217 21.24 7.13 -14.08
CA VAL A 217 22.39 7.99 -14.40
C VAL A 217 23.34 7.27 -15.36
N TRP A 218 23.50 7.80 -16.58
CA TRP A 218 24.42 7.32 -17.63
C TRP A 218 25.61 8.27 -17.80
N PRO A 219 26.82 7.79 -18.17
CA PRO A 219 27.97 8.65 -18.40
C PRO A 219 27.86 9.46 -19.71
N GLY A 220 28.33 10.71 -19.69
CA GLY A 220 28.32 11.62 -20.85
C GLY A 220 26.92 12.09 -21.27
N ASN A 221 26.80 12.50 -22.53
CA ASN A 221 25.59 13.08 -23.14
C ASN A 221 24.75 12.10 -23.98
N LYS A 222 24.69 10.81 -23.63
CA LYS A 222 24.02 9.80 -24.46
C LYS A 222 23.17 8.80 -23.69
N ILE A 223 21.88 8.75 -24.03
CA ILE A 223 20.90 7.76 -23.58
C ILE A 223 20.46 6.88 -24.76
N ILE A 224 20.05 7.46 -25.89
CA ILE A 224 19.63 6.68 -27.07
C ILE A 224 20.84 5.94 -27.66
N GLY A 225 20.71 4.63 -27.80
CA GLY A 225 21.74 3.69 -28.27
C GLY A 225 22.56 3.04 -27.15
N THR A 226 22.38 3.44 -25.88
CA THR A 226 22.96 2.72 -24.72
C THR A 226 22.00 1.62 -24.24
N THR A 227 22.40 0.92 -23.18
CA THR A 227 21.63 -0.12 -22.48
C THR A 227 21.50 0.24 -21.00
N GLY A 228 20.73 -0.54 -20.23
CA GLY A 228 20.75 -0.42 -18.77
C GLY A 228 22.09 -0.84 -18.14
N ARG A 229 22.87 -1.72 -18.79
CA ARG A 229 24.24 -2.05 -18.33
C ARG A 229 25.17 -0.83 -18.31
N ASP A 230 24.84 0.24 -19.05
CA ASP A 230 25.66 1.45 -19.15
C ASP A 230 25.39 2.47 -18.02
N LEU A 231 24.38 2.24 -17.19
CA LEU A 231 24.14 3.01 -15.96
C LEU A 231 25.38 2.99 -15.05
N VAL A 232 25.76 4.14 -14.49
CA VAL A 232 26.75 4.22 -13.39
C VAL A 232 26.08 4.16 -12.03
N ALA A 233 24.86 4.67 -11.92
CA ALA A 233 23.99 4.54 -10.75
C ALA A 233 22.51 4.62 -11.15
N SER A 234 21.64 4.12 -10.28
CA SER A 234 20.19 4.29 -10.37
C SER A 234 19.58 4.34 -8.97
N GLY A 235 18.35 4.80 -8.85
CA GLY A 235 17.61 4.73 -7.61
C GLY A 235 16.11 4.91 -7.76
N ILE A 236 15.43 4.65 -6.64
CA ILE A 236 14.05 5.02 -6.38
C ILE A 236 13.96 5.77 -5.07
N ILE A 237 13.12 6.80 -5.03
CA ILE A 237 12.79 7.55 -3.81
C ILE A 237 11.37 7.18 -3.43
N VAL A 238 11.20 6.44 -2.33
CA VAL A 238 9.89 5.95 -1.87
C VAL A 238 9.29 6.97 -0.91
N TYR A 239 8.26 7.69 -1.36
CA TYR A 239 7.43 8.55 -0.53
C TYR A 239 6.29 7.70 0.05
N GLY A 240 6.49 7.19 1.26
CA GLY A 240 5.49 6.46 2.05
C GLY A 240 5.33 7.11 3.43
N PRO A 241 4.88 6.39 4.47
CA PRO A 241 4.92 6.90 5.84
C PRO A 241 6.36 7.24 6.30
N ARG A 242 7.37 6.68 5.64
CA ARG A 242 8.80 7.04 5.76
C ARG A 242 9.33 7.43 4.38
N THR A 243 10.45 8.12 4.34
CA THR A 243 11.09 8.53 3.08
C THR A 243 12.38 7.75 2.87
N ILE A 244 12.44 6.92 1.83
CA ILE A 244 13.57 6.01 1.56
C ILE A 244 14.22 6.33 0.21
N PHE A 245 15.51 6.66 0.20
CA PHE A 245 16.35 6.76 -0.98
C PHE A 245 17.07 5.43 -1.20
N CYS A 246 16.52 4.59 -2.08
CA CYS A 246 17.00 3.25 -2.38
C CYS A 246 17.84 3.29 -3.67
N VAL A 247 19.13 2.96 -3.58
CA VAL A 247 20.11 3.21 -4.65
C VAL A 247 21.04 2.02 -4.94
N ALA A 248 21.48 1.90 -6.19
CA ALA A 248 22.52 0.97 -6.61
C ALA A 248 23.58 1.70 -7.46
N PHE A 249 24.83 1.26 -7.34
CA PHE A 249 25.98 1.81 -8.04
C PHE A 249 26.70 0.69 -8.80
N ARG A 250 27.04 0.93 -10.07
CA ARG A 250 27.72 -0.08 -10.90
C ARG A 250 29.10 -0.41 -10.32
N GLY A 251 29.26 -1.64 -9.85
CA GLY A 251 30.51 -2.14 -9.25
C GLY A 251 30.57 -2.09 -7.72
N ILE A 252 29.56 -1.53 -7.03
CA ILE A 252 29.41 -1.65 -5.58
C ILE A 252 28.36 -2.72 -5.30
N PRO A 253 28.67 -3.84 -4.62
CA PRO A 253 27.71 -4.92 -4.42
C PRO A 253 26.52 -4.51 -3.53
N GLY A 254 25.31 -4.89 -3.95
CA GLY A 254 24.07 -4.66 -3.21
C GLY A 254 23.37 -3.33 -3.51
N THR A 255 22.12 -3.25 -3.09
CA THR A 255 21.28 -2.07 -3.19
C THR A 255 21.08 -1.49 -1.79
N MET A 256 21.29 -0.18 -1.62
CA MET A 256 21.36 0.49 -0.31
C MET A 256 20.14 1.36 -0.05
N ASP A 257 19.51 1.18 1.11
CA ASP A 257 18.39 2.02 1.57
C ASP A 257 18.91 3.09 2.53
N PHE A 258 18.78 4.36 2.16
CA PHE A 258 18.98 5.50 3.06
C PHE A 258 17.63 6.04 3.51
N MET A 259 17.41 6.20 4.81
CA MET A 259 16.20 6.78 5.39
C MET A 259 16.45 8.24 5.76
N LEU A 260 15.51 9.12 5.38
CA LEU A 260 15.51 10.52 5.81
C LEU A 260 15.12 10.62 7.29
N GLN A 261 15.95 11.27 8.10
CA GLN A 261 15.67 11.57 9.52
C GLN A 261 15.18 13.02 9.68
N ASP A 262 14.68 13.37 10.87
CA ASP A 262 14.11 14.70 11.17
C ASP A 262 15.14 15.84 11.23
N ASP A 263 16.43 15.52 11.32
CA ASP A 263 17.54 16.46 11.09
C ASP A 263 17.73 16.82 9.61
N GLY A 264 16.96 16.18 8.71
CA GLY A 264 17.03 16.34 7.27
C GLY A 264 18.15 15.53 6.61
N ALA A 265 18.84 14.63 7.35
CA ALA A 265 19.95 13.83 6.84
C ALA A 265 19.54 12.40 6.47
N TRP A 266 20.15 11.91 5.38
CA TRP A 266 19.93 10.57 4.84
C TRP A 266 20.89 9.56 5.50
N HIS A 267 20.35 8.57 6.21
CA HIS A 267 21.12 7.58 6.99
C HIS A 267 20.96 6.16 6.44
N LEU A 268 22.06 5.42 6.27
CA LEU A 268 22.06 4.05 5.73
C LEU A 268 21.39 3.06 6.72
N VAL A 269 20.18 2.58 6.38
CA VAL A 269 19.40 1.67 7.24
C VAL A 269 19.43 0.21 6.78
N LYS A 270 19.68 -0.07 5.49
CA LYS A 270 19.77 -1.45 4.97
C LYS A 270 20.68 -1.53 3.75
N VAL A 271 21.25 -2.71 3.52
CA VAL A 271 21.84 -3.11 2.23
C VAL A 271 21.28 -4.49 1.85
N THR A 272 20.64 -4.61 0.69
CA THR A 272 20.17 -5.88 0.13
C THR A 272 21.17 -6.42 -0.88
N THR A 273 21.71 -7.62 -0.63
CA THR A 273 22.62 -8.33 -1.56
C THR A 273 22.03 -9.64 -2.09
N LYS A 274 20.78 -9.97 -1.73
CA LYS A 274 20.09 -11.20 -2.15
C LYS A 274 18.58 -10.99 -2.23
N ILE A 275 17.93 -11.52 -3.27
CA ILE A 275 16.48 -11.73 -3.32
C ILE A 275 16.21 -13.24 -3.40
N GLY A 276 15.74 -13.83 -2.30
CA GLY A 276 15.45 -15.27 -2.17
C GLY A 276 14.07 -15.71 -2.67
N GLU A 277 13.84 -17.02 -2.72
CA GLU A 277 12.53 -17.60 -3.05
C GLU A 277 11.47 -17.18 -2.02
N GLY A 278 10.24 -16.90 -2.44
CA GLY A 278 9.18 -16.56 -1.49
C GLY A 278 7.81 -16.29 -2.10
N LYS A 279 6.78 -16.69 -1.36
CA LYS A 279 5.36 -16.64 -1.76
C LYS A 279 4.76 -15.23 -1.63
N LEU A 280 5.22 -14.30 -2.48
CA LEU A 280 4.77 -12.90 -2.66
C LEU A 280 4.72 -12.58 -4.17
N PHE A 281 3.62 -12.01 -4.65
CA PHE A 281 3.47 -11.59 -6.06
C PHE A 281 2.75 -10.25 -6.22
N SER A 282 3.18 -9.49 -7.22
CA SER A 282 2.64 -8.18 -7.58
C SER A 282 2.23 -8.15 -9.07
N PRO A 283 0.96 -8.48 -9.39
CA PRO A 283 0.48 -8.65 -10.76
C PRO A 283 0.04 -7.31 -11.38
N GLY A 284 1.03 -6.56 -11.85
CA GLY A 284 0.82 -5.44 -12.76
C GLY A 284 -0.05 -5.83 -13.96
N ASN A 285 -0.99 -4.95 -14.28
CA ASN A 285 -1.86 -5.08 -15.46
C ASN A 285 -2.72 -6.36 -15.50
N LEU A 286 -3.17 -6.87 -14.33
CA LEU A 286 -3.96 -8.10 -14.17
C LEU A 286 -5.11 -8.30 -15.19
N ARG A 287 -5.73 -7.23 -15.70
CA ARG A 287 -6.78 -7.31 -16.76
C ARG A 287 -6.34 -8.07 -18.02
N CYS A 288 -5.04 -8.11 -18.32
CA CYS A 288 -4.49 -8.90 -19.43
C CYS A 288 -4.74 -10.41 -19.30
N THR A 289 -5.05 -10.93 -18.11
CA THR A 289 -5.44 -12.35 -17.94
C THR A 289 -6.76 -12.71 -18.65
N TYR A 290 -7.53 -11.70 -19.11
CA TYR A 290 -8.71 -11.90 -19.95
C TYR A 290 -8.37 -12.42 -21.37
N ASP A 291 -7.32 -11.87 -22.00
CA ASP A 291 -6.96 -12.12 -23.40
C ASP A 291 -5.49 -12.55 -23.60
N ASN A 292 -4.75 -12.79 -22.52
CA ASN A 292 -3.43 -13.45 -22.50
C ASN A 292 -3.51 -14.74 -21.65
N PRO A 293 -3.67 -15.93 -22.27
CA PRO A 293 -3.88 -17.18 -21.55
C PRO A 293 -2.63 -17.65 -20.79
N GLU A 294 -1.43 -17.27 -21.22
CA GLU A 294 -0.19 -17.64 -20.53
C GLU A 294 -0.01 -16.84 -19.24
N TYR A 295 -0.38 -15.55 -19.26
CA TYR A 295 -0.42 -14.74 -18.05
C TYR A 295 -1.53 -15.22 -17.08
N LEU A 296 -2.69 -15.63 -17.61
CA LEU A 296 -3.75 -16.25 -16.80
C LEU A 296 -3.27 -17.51 -16.08
N LYS A 297 -2.53 -18.41 -16.76
CA LYS A 297 -1.92 -19.59 -16.14
C LYS A 297 -0.91 -19.20 -15.06
N LEU A 298 -0.07 -18.20 -15.29
CA LEU A 298 0.94 -17.75 -14.32
C LEU A 298 0.31 -17.13 -13.05
N ILE A 299 -0.70 -16.27 -13.20
CA ILE A 299 -1.43 -15.73 -12.06
C ILE A 299 -2.21 -16.82 -11.32
N SER A 300 -2.76 -17.79 -12.05
CA SER A 300 -3.43 -18.95 -11.44
C SER A 300 -2.44 -19.84 -10.67
N TYR A 301 -1.22 -20.03 -11.18
CA TYR A 301 -0.14 -20.69 -10.43
C TYR A 301 0.12 -19.98 -9.10
N TYR A 302 0.29 -18.65 -9.10
CA TYR A 302 0.53 -17.89 -7.88
C TYR A 302 -0.64 -17.99 -6.87
N ASN A 303 -1.88 -17.97 -7.35
CA ASN A 303 -3.05 -18.15 -6.49
C ASN A 303 -3.13 -19.57 -5.89
N ASN A 304 -2.96 -20.59 -6.73
CA ASN A 304 -3.04 -22.01 -6.35
C ASN A 304 -1.92 -22.38 -5.37
N GLU A 305 -0.71 -21.85 -5.58
CA GLU A 305 0.40 -21.94 -4.64
C GLU A 305 0.29 -21.00 -3.43
N GLN A 306 -0.84 -20.32 -3.24
CA GLN A 306 -1.11 -19.44 -2.10
C GLN A 306 -0.06 -18.32 -1.90
N TYR A 307 0.44 -17.74 -3.00
CA TYR A 307 1.26 -16.52 -2.94
C TYR A 307 0.49 -15.37 -2.27
N THR A 308 1.24 -14.44 -1.67
CA THR A 308 0.68 -13.25 -1.03
C THR A 308 0.54 -12.17 -2.09
N LEU A 309 -0.68 -11.74 -2.37
CA LEU A 309 -0.94 -10.63 -3.27
C LEU A 309 -0.58 -9.31 -2.57
N ARG A 310 0.20 -8.44 -3.24
CA ARG A 310 0.38 -7.02 -2.91
C ARG A 310 0.63 -6.21 -4.18
N TYR A 311 -0.29 -5.32 -4.53
CA TYR A 311 -0.24 -4.49 -5.74
C TYR A 311 -0.98 -3.17 -5.54
N THR A 312 -0.23 -2.08 -5.46
CA THR A 312 -0.69 -0.69 -5.36
C THR A 312 -0.90 -0.06 -6.73
N GLY A 313 -0.15 -0.50 -7.74
CA GLY A 313 -0.12 0.05 -9.08
C GLY A 313 0.74 1.30 -9.27
N GLY A 314 1.55 1.68 -8.28
CA GLY A 314 2.80 2.43 -8.50
C GLY A 314 3.97 1.44 -8.58
N MET A 315 4.86 1.60 -9.54
CA MET A 315 5.99 0.69 -9.77
C MET A 315 7.06 0.77 -8.66
N VAL A 316 7.30 1.94 -8.08
CA VAL A 316 8.23 2.15 -6.96
C VAL A 316 7.86 1.31 -5.74
N PRO A 317 6.67 1.47 -5.11
CA PRO A 317 6.29 0.63 -3.97
C PRO A 317 6.18 -0.85 -4.35
N ASP A 318 5.60 -1.17 -5.50
CA ASP A 318 5.32 -2.57 -5.89
C ASP A 318 6.58 -3.38 -6.21
N VAL A 319 7.71 -2.71 -6.52
CA VAL A 319 9.03 -3.35 -6.67
C VAL A 319 9.91 -3.17 -5.42
N TYR A 320 9.85 -2.04 -4.70
CA TYR A 320 10.61 -1.84 -3.45
C TYR A 320 10.29 -2.92 -2.41
N GLN A 321 9.03 -3.38 -2.33
CA GLN A 321 8.65 -4.50 -1.46
C GLN A 321 9.49 -5.78 -1.69
N LEU A 322 10.02 -6.00 -2.91
CA LEU A 322 10.86 -7.16 -3.23
C LEU A 322 12.27 -7.02 -2.63
N LEU A 323 12.82 -5.79 -2.64
CA LEU A 323 14.15 -5.46 -2.12
C LEU A 323 14.18 -5.52 -0.58
N ILE A 324 13.16 -4.98 0.08
CA ILE A 324 13.09 -4.89 1.55
C ILE A 324 12.66 -6.21 2.20
N LYS A 325 11.73 -6.97 1.57
CA LYS A 325 11.35 -8.34 2.01
C LYS A 325 12.31 -9.43 1.50
N GLU A 326 13.27 -9.07 0.65
CA GLU A 326 14.27 -9.97 0.03
C GLU A 326 13.65 -11.17 -0.70
N ARG A 327 12.46 -11.01 -1.30
CA ARG A 327 11.73 -12.11 -1.98
C ARG A 327 10.58 -11.65 -2.86
N GLY A 328 10.10 -12.56 -3.70
CA GLY A 328 8.87 -12.42 -4.48
C GLY A 328 9.10 -12.05 -5.93
N VAL A 329 8.02 -11.63 -6.60
CA VAL A 329 8.01 -11.30 -8.03
C VAL A 329 7.01 -10.18 -8.36
N PHE A 330 7.42 -9.27 -9.24
CA PHE A 330 6.57 -8.27 -9.90
C PHE A 330 6.49 -8.60 -11.40
N THR A 331 5.30 -8.50 -11.97
CA THR A 331 5.07 -8.73 -13.41
C THR A 331 4.19 -7.63 -13.99
N ASN A 332 4.55 -7.07 -15.14
CA ASN A 332 3.68 -6.19 -15.91
C ASN A 332 3.73 -6.59 -17.39
N VAL A 333 2.61 -7.13 -17.88
CA VAL A 333 2.49 -7.92 -19.10
C VAL A 333 1.47 -7.28 -20.05
N ILE A 334 1.62 -7.49 -21.36
CA ILE A 334 0.69 -7.00 -22.39
C ILE A 334 -0.29 -8.09 -22.87
N SER A 335 -1.33 -7.66 -23.57
CA SER A 335 -2.28 -8.54 -24.25
C SER A 335 -2.78 -7.89 -25.56
N PRO A 336 -3.48 -8.61 -26.46
CA PRO A 336 -4.00 -8.06 -27.71
C PRO A 336 -4.81 -6.76 -27.54
N THR A 337 -5.54 -6.61 -26.43
CA THR A 337 -6.32 -5.39 -26.11
C THR A 337 -5.55 -4.35 -25.29
N THR A 338 -4.44 -4.71 -24.61
CA THR A 338 -3.76 -3.83 -23.64
C THR A 338 -2.27 -3.67 -23.94
N LYS A 339 -1.88 -2.44 -24.30
CA LYS A 339 -0.51 -2.04 -24.64
C LYS A 339 0.42 -1.94 -23.42
N ALA A 340 1.72 -2.00 -23.68
CA ALA A 340 2.76 -1.71 -22.69
C ALA A 340 2.64 -0.27 -22.17
N LYS A 341 2.92 -0.07 -20.88
CA LYS A 341 2.88 1.25 -20.21
C LYS A 341 4.25 1.74 -19.80
N LEU A 342 5.05 0.86 -19.20
CA LEU A 342 6.32 1.18 -18.56
C LEU A 342 7.40 1.48 -19.61
N ARG A 343 8.20 2.54 -19.41
CA ARG A 343 9.32 2.94 -20.28
C ARG A 343 10.63 2.31 -19.85
N LEU A 344 11.47 1.99 -20.83
CA LEU A 344 12.80 1.41 -20.63
C LEU A 344 13.77 2.37 -19.93
N SER A 345 13.78 3.63 -20.37
CA SER A 345 14.67 4.71 -19.93
C SER A 345 14.38 5.24 -18.52
N PHE A 346 13.12 5.57 -18.25
CA PHE A 346 12.69 6.24 -17.02
C PHE A 346 12.44 5.26 -15.87
N GLU A 347 11.85 4.09 -16.16
CA GLU A 347 11.31 3.17 -15.14
C GLU A 347 12.09 1.85 -15.09
N VAL A 348 12.12 1.12 -16.22
CA VAL A 348 12.46 -0.31 -16.25
C VAL A 348 13.97 -0.59 -16.14
N ALA A 349 14.83 0.09 -16.88
CA ALA A 349 16.29 -0.12 -16.77
C ALA A 349 16.86 0.37 -15.41
N PRO A 350 16.44 1.54 -14.87
CA PRO A 350 16.81 1.95 -13.50
C PRO A 350 16.45 0.91 -12.44
N ILE A 351 15.21 0.41 -12.45
CA ILE A 351 14.77 -0.60 -11.47
C ILE A 351 15.42 -1.97 -11.71
N ALA A 352 15.75 -2.32 -12.95
CA ALA A 352 16.52 -3.52 -13.25
C ALA A 352 17.92 -3.51 -12.62
N LEU A 353 18.57 -2.36 -12.51
CA LEU A 353 19.86 -2.24 -11.83
C LEU A 353 19.71 -2.43 -10.32
N LEU A 354 18.69 -1.85 -9.70
CA LEU A 354 18.37 -2.10 -8.28
C LEU A 354 18.10 -3.58 -7.98
N ILE A 355 17.38 -4.27 -8.86
CA ILE A 355 17.01 -5.68 -8.68
C ILE A 355 18.17 -6.64 -8.97
N GLU A 356 18.93 -6.46 -10.06
CA GLU A 356 20.06 -7.34 -10.37
C GLU A 356 21.26 -7.09 -9.43
N ASN A 357 21.52 -5.85 -9.00
CA ASN A 357 22.58 -5.57 -8.01
C ASN A 357 22.23 -6.05 -6.59
N ALA A 358 20.93 -6.21 -6.31
CA ALA A 358 20.40 -6.89 -5.12
C ALA A 358 20.36 -8.43 -5.23
N GLY A 359 20.93 -9.03 -6.27
CA GLY A 359 20.95 -10.49 -6.44
C GLY A 359 19.59 -11.10 -6.81
N GLY A 360 18.69 -10.30 -7.38
CA GLY A 360 17.54 -10.77 -8.14
C GLY A 360 17.84 -10.92 -9.63
N ALA A 361 16.79 -11.02 -10.44
CA ALA A 361 16.87 -11.05 -11.90
C ALA A 361 15.77 -10.20 -12.54
N SER A 362 15.95 -9.88 -13.82
CA SER A 362 14.91 -9.32 -14.69
C SER A 362 14.69 -10.15 -15.95
N SER A 363 13.48 -10.08 -16.51
CA SER A 363 13.13 -10.60 -17.83
C SER A 363 12.21 -9.63 -18.55
N CYS A 364 12.51 -9.29 -19.80
CA CYS A 364 12.00 -8.09 -20.47
C CYS A 364 11.63 -8.33 -21.94
N ASP A 365 10.85 -7.41 -22.50
CA ASP A 365 10.66 -7.20 -23.95
C ASP A 365 10.05 -8.37 -24.73
N GLY A 366 9.48 -9.36 -24.03
CA GLY A 366 8.93 -10.58 -24.63
C GLY A 366 9.97 -11.56 -25.18
N LYS A 367 11.25 -11.42 -24.79
CA LYS A 367 12.40 -12.09 -25.42
C LYS A 367 13.31 -12.84 -24.44
N SER A 368 12.91 -12.96 -23.18
CA SER A 368 13.72 -13.59 -22.10
C SER A 368 15.09 -12.95 -21.85
N VAL A 369 15.23 -11.66 -22.18
CA VAL A 369 16.44 -10.84 -21.97
C VAL A 369 16.37 -10.08 -20.66
N SER A 370 17.51 -9.75 -20.04
CA SER A 370 17.53 -8.78 -18.94
C SER A 370 17.01 -7.43 -19.43
N ALA A 371 16.27 -6.70 -18.60
CA ALA A 371 15.94 -5.30 -18.82
C ALA A 371 17.19 -4.40 -18.91
N LEU A 372 18.32 -4.80 -18.32
CA LEU A 372 19.60 -4.10 -18.47
C LEU A 372 20.25 -4.33 -19.83
N ASP A 373 19.97 -5.45 -20.50
CA ASP A 373 20.57 -5.83 -21.78
C ASP A 373 19.74 -5.38 -23.00
N VAL A 374 18.58 -4.72 -22.78
CA VAL A 374 17.78 -4.10 -23.85
C VAL A 374 18.40 -2.76 -24.27
N GLN A 375 18.60 -2.55 -25.58
CA GLN A 375 19.05 -1.27 -26.11
C GLN A 375 17.90 -0.23 -26.13
N ILE A 376 18.22 0.99 -25.68
CA ILE A 376 17.32 2.15 -25.74
C ILE A 376 17.34 2.70 -27.17
N THR A 377 16.40 2.28 -28.00
CA THR A 377 16.25 2.71 -29.41
C THR A 377 15.47 4.02 -29.56
N GLY A 378 14.69 4.40 -28.55
CA GLY A 378 13.97 5.67 -28.46
C GLY A 378 13.67 6.02 -27.01
N ILE A 379 13.53 7.31 -26.70
CA ILE A 379 13.48 7.78 -25.32
C ILE A 379 12.17 7.41 -24.59
N ASP A 380 11.05 7.29 -25.30
CA ASP A 380 9.74 6.82 -24.79
C ASP A 380 9.46 5.35 -25.20
N GLN A 381 10.52 4.53 -25.33
CA GLN A 381 10.41 3.10 -25.63
C GLN A 381 9.74 2.36 -24.46
N ARG A 382 8.51 1.88 -24.68
CA ARG A 382 7.76 1.07 -23.70
C ARG A 382 8.00 -0.42 -23.87
N THR A 383 7.93 -1.16 -22.77
CA THR A 383 8.17 -2.62 -22.75
C THR A 383 7.31 -3.34 -21.69
N GLN A 384 7.34 -4.67 -21.71
CA GLN A 384 6.79 -5.52 -20.64
C GLN A 384 7.93 -6.13 -19.83
N VAL A 385 7.71 -6.39 -18.54
CA VAL A 385 8.79 -6.77 -17.62
C VAL A 385 8.34 -7.70 -16.49
N CYS A 386 9.29 -8.51 -16.03
CA CYS A 386 9.26 -9.25 -14.78
C CYS A 386 10.52 -8.94 -13.96
N PHE A 387 10.36 -8.75 -12.65
CA PHE A 387 11.43 -8.53 -11.67
C PHE A 387 11.25 -9.43 -10.46
N GLY A 388 12.35 -9.88 -9.85
CA GLY A 388 12.30 -10.51 -8.53
C GLY A 388 13.36 -11.58 -8.33
N ASN A 389 13.01 -12.62 -7.57
CA ASN A 389 13.88 -13.78 -7.40
C ASN A 389 14.09 -14.54 -8.73
N ILE A 390 15.31 -15.04 -8.95
CA ILE A 390 15.70 -15.72 -10.19
C ILE A 390 14.88 -16.99 -10.50
N THR A 391 14.42 -17.76 -9.50
CA THR A 391 13.52 -18.92 -9.70
C THR A 391 12.15 -18.48 -10.23
N GLU A 392 11.64 -17.33 -9.77
CA GLU A 392 10.34 -16.80 -10.20
C GLU A 392 10.41 -16.04 -11.53
N VAL A 393 11.55 -15.43 -11.85
CA VAL A 393 11.83 -14.90 -13.20
C VAL A 393 11.97 -16.05 -14.22
N ALA A 394 12.58 -17.18 -13.83
CA ALA A 394 12.59 -18.39 -14.63
C ALA A 394 11.18 -18.97 -14.85
N ARG A 395 10.33 -18.97 -13.81
CA ARG A 395 8.92 -19.36 -13.92
C ARG A 395 8.16 -18.46 -14.89
N PHE A 396 8.36 -17.14 -14.80
CA PHE A 396 7.78 -16.19 -15.73
C PHE A 396 8.19 -16.50 -17.18
N GLU A 397 9.48 -16.73 -17.45
CA GLU A 397 9.95 -17.12 -18.80
C GLU A 397 9.33 -18.45 -19.27
N HIS A 398 9.26 -19.45 -18.38
CA HIS A 398 8.66 -20.75 -18.69
C HIS A 398 7.18 -20.65 -19.05
N PHE A 399 6.37 -19.94 -18.24
CA PHE A 399 4.94 -19.77 -18.51
C PHE A 399 4.69 -18.88 -19.72
N MET A 400 5.35 -17.73 -19.83
CA MET A 400 5.06 -16.74 -20.89
C MET A 400 5.61 -17.13 -22.26
N TYR A 401 6.72 -17.88 -22.31
CA TYR A 401 7.47 -18.15 -23.56
C TYR A 401 7.79 -19.66 -23.76
N GLY A 402 7.26 -20.54 -22.92
CA GLY A 402 7.41 -22.00 -23.04
C GLY A 402 8.73 -22.59 -22.52
N GLY A 403 9.69 -21.76 -22.07
CA GLY A 403 11.00 -22.23 -21.60
C GLY A 403 11.82 -21.17 -20.88
N VAL A 404 12.80 -21.61 -20.11
CA VAL A 404 13.74 -20.74 -19.37
C VAL A 404 14.93 -20.40 -20.27
N SER A 405 15.36 -19.14 -20.32
CA SER A 405 16.55 -18.74 -21.08
C SER A 405 17.83 -19.39 -20.55
N SER A 406 18.80 -19.65 -21.43
CA SER A 406 20.12 -20.16 -21.04
C SER A 406 20.85 -19.24 -20.06
N ARG A 407 20.64 -17.91 -20.18
CA ARG A 407 21.09 -16.87 -19.25
C ARG A 407 20.64 -17.13 -17.81
N ILE A 408 19.38 -17.53 -17.62
CA ILE A 408 18.81 -17.78 -16.29
C ILE A 408 19.08 -19.23 -15.85
N ALA A 409 18.87 -20.21 -16.73
CA ALA A 409 19.04 -21.63 -16.42
C ALA A 409 20.49 -22.00 -15.99
N SER A 410 21.51 -21.30 -16.52
CA SER A 410 22.92 -21.50 -16.12
C SER A 410 23.26 -20.96 -14.72
N GLN A 411 22.38 -20.18 -14.10
CA GLN A 411 22.54 -19.64 -12.74
C GLN A 411 21.69 -20.39 -11.69
N LEU A 412 20.82 -21.31 -12.12
CA LEU A 412 19.96 -22.10 -11.24
C LEU A 412 20.59 -23.47 -10.94
N THR A 413 20.40 -23.95 -9.70
CA THR A 413 20.57 -25.38 -9.42
C THR A 413 19.47 -26.20 -10.10
N GLY A 414 19.70 -27.50 -10.31
CA GLY A 414 18.69 -28.40 -10.88
C GLY A 414 17.38 -28.45 -10.07
N GLU A 415 17.45 -28.29 -8.74
CA GLU A 415 16.26 -28.17 -7.88
C GLU A 415 15.49 -26.89 -8.16
N GLN A 416 16.16 -25.73 -8.26
CA GLN A 416 15.51 -24.46 -8.57
C GLN A 416 14.92 -24.43 -9.98
N LEU A 417 15.62 -24.99 -10.98
CA LEU A 417 15.08 -25.10 -12.33
C LEU A 417 13.83 -25.98 -12.35
N ALA A 418 13.85 -27.13 -11.64
CA ALA A 418 12.67 -27.98 -11.49
C ALA A 418 11.52 -27.27 -10.74
N LYS A 419 11.80 -26.44 -9.72
CA LYS A 419 10.80 -25.60 -9.05
C LYS A 419 10.23 -24.54 -10.00
N ALA A 420 11.04 -23.94 -10.87
CA ALA A 420 10.61 -22.91 -11.81
C ALA A 420 9.69 -23.47 -12.91
N THR A 421 9.96 -24.69 -13.39
CA THR A 421 9.14 -25.38 -14.40
C THR A 421 8.08 -26.32 -13.82
N ALA A 422 7.96 -26.41 -12.50
CA ALA A 422 6.92 -27.22 -11.86
C ALA A 422 5.50 -26.67 -12.18
N PRO A 423 4.53 -27.54 -12.51
CA PRO A 423 3.13 -27.15 -12.55
C PRO A 423 2.65 -26.77 -11.15
N SER A 424 1.56 -26.01 -11.06
CA SER A 424 0.88 -25.71 -9.79
C SER A 424 0.23 -26.96 -9.21
N SER A 425 0.09 -27.00 -7.88
CA SER A 425 -0.65 -28.02 -7.14
C SER A 425 -2.13 -28.21 -7.55
N SER A 426 -2.68 -27.26 -8.32
CA SER A 426 -3.97 -27.38 -9.00
C SER A 426 -3.88 -26.74 -10.40
N SER A 427 -4.63 -27.28 -11.36
CA SER A 427 -4.79 -26.73 -12.72
C SER A 427 -5.85 -25.63 -12.81
N LYS A 428 -6.59 -25.37 -11.72
CA LYS A 428 -7.71 -24.43 -11.65
C LYS A 428 -7.31 -23.01 -12.07
N LEU A 429 -8.11 -22.34 -12.89
CA LEU A 429 -7.86 -20.95 -13.31
C LEU A 429 -8.67 -19.96 -12.47
N ILE A 430 -8.09 -18.79 -12.18
CA ILE A 430 -8.77 -17.73 -11.37
C ILE A 430 -10.01 -17.10 -12.07
N THR A 431 -10.29 -17.49 -13.30
CA THR A 431 -11.44 -17.04 -14.10
C THR A 431 -12.28 -18.21 -14.62
N GLU A 432 -12.19 -19.39 -14.01
CA GLU A 432 -12.83 -20.63 -14.48
C GLU A 432 -14.34 -20.64 -14.19
N ALA A 433 -14.75 -20.38 -12.94
CA ALA A 433 -16.16 -20.37 -12.56
C ALA A 433 -17.04 -19.49 -13.47
N PRO A 434 -18.18 -19.99 -14.00
CA PRO A 434 -19.01 -19.27 -14.96
C PRO A 434 -19.66 -18.01 -14.36
N ALA A 435 -20.28 -17.18 -15.21
CA ALA A 435 -21.18 -16.14 -14.73
C ALA A 435 -22.37 -16.77 -13.98
N PRO A 436 -22.89 -16.16 -12.91
CA PRO A 436 -24.06 -16.69 -12.22
C PRO A 436 -25.33 -16.55 -13.08
N GLU A 437 -26.18 -17.57 -13.04
CA GLU A 437 -27.53 -17.54 -13.60
C GLU A 437 -28.57 -17.55 -12.46
N PRO A 438 -29.54 -16.61 -12.42
CA PRO A 438 -29.64 -15.44 -13.28
C PRO A 438 -28.53 -14.42 -13.04
N ALA A 439 -28.16 -13.70 -14.10
CA ALA A 439 -27.17 -12.63 -14.03
C ALA A 439 -27.64 -11.51 -13.09
N PHE A 440 -26.75 -11.06 -12.20
CA PHE A 440 -27.04 -9.99 -11.24
C PHE A 440 -27.56 -8.73 -11.94
N GLN A 441 -28.79 -8.32 -11.58
CA GLN A 441 -29.36 -7.04 -12.00
C GLN A 441 -29.13 -6.03 -10.85
N PRO A 442 -28.47 -4.88 -11.10
CA PRO A 442 -28.26 -3.87 -10.08
C PRO A 442 -29.61 -3.24 -9.67
N PRO A 443 -29.95 -3.19 -8.37
CA PRO A 443 -31.15 -2.49 -7.92
C PRO A 443 -31.05 -0.99 -8.22
N MET A 444 -32.11 -0.38 -8.74
CA MET A 444 -32.18 1.08 -8.85
C MET A 444 -32.64 1.70 -7.53
N TRP A 445 -31.75 2.39 -6.82
CA TRP A 445 -32.15 3.22 -5.67
C TRP A 445 -32.49 4.64 -6.14
N ALA A 446 -33.51 5.25 -5.52
CA ALA A 446 -33.78 6.67 -5.71
C ALA A 446 -32.60 7.51 -5.22
N ALA A 447 -32.19 8.50 -6.01
CA ALA A 447 -31.15 9.44 -5.60
C ALA A 447 -31.59 10.23 -4.37
N LYS A 448 -30.91 10.02 -3.24
CA LYS A 448 -31.07 10.89 -2.06
C LYS A 448 -30.36 12.22 -2.35
N PRO A 449 -30.94 13.38 -1.98
CA PRO A 449 -30.20 14.63 -2.03
C PRO A 449 -28.98 14.55 -1.12
N ALA A 450 -27.86 15.13 -1.56
CA ALA A 450 -26.66 15.22 -0.72
C ALA A 450 -27.00 15.97 0.58
N PRO A 451 -26.55 15.49 1.75
CA PRO A 451 -26.82 16.17 3.00
C PRO A 451 -26.09 17.52 3.04
N GLN A 452 -26.71 18.53 3.64
CA GLN A 452 -26.02 19.80 3.89
C GLN A 452 -25.00 19.61 5.01
N ILE A 453 -23.75 19.98 4.72
CA ILE A 453 -22.62 19.96 5.65
C ILE A 453 -22.39 21.40 6.11
N SER A 454 -22.31 21.63 7.42
CA SER A 454 -22.10 22.97 8.00
C SER A 454 -20.62 23.39 8.05
N ALA A 455 -19.71 22.42 8.14
CA ALA A 455 -18.27 22.61 8.12
C ALA A 455 -17.75 22.92 6.71
N LYS A 456 -16.70 23.73 6.62
CA LYS A 456 -16.10 24.24 5.38
C LYS A 456 -14.65 23.80 5.25
N ILE A 457 -14.20 23.56 4.02
CA ILE A 457 -12.81 23.22 3.74
C ILE A 457 -11.90 24.36 4.23
N GLY A 458 -10.93 24.03 5.09
CA GLY A 458 -10.09 24.97 5.82
C GLY A 458 -10.40 25.15 7.31
N ASP A 459 -11.59 24.74 7.78
CA ASP A 459 -11.94 24.75 9.22
C ASP A 459 -10.99 23.83 10.03
N SER A 460 -10.74 24.16 11.30
CA SER A 460 -9.95 23.30 12.20
C SER A 460 -10.75 22.08 12.70
N LEU A 461 -10.05 21.06 13.21
CA LEU A 461 -10.70 19.93 13.87
C LEU A 461 -11.63 20.37 15.01
N GLU A 462 -11.24 21.34 15.82
CA GLU A 462 -12.05 21.87 16.92
C GLU A 462 -13.33 22.57 16.42
N GLU A 463 -13.24 23.29 15.30
CA GLU A 463 -14.39 23.95 14.66
C GLU A 463 -15.38 22.91 14.09
N VAL A 464 -14.90 21.89 13.40
CA VAL A 464 -15.77 20.81 12.89
C VAL A 464 -16.34 19.97 14.03
N LEU A 465 -15.57 19.67 15.09
CA LEU A 465 -16.07 19.04 16.31
C LEU A 465 -17.14 19.88 17.01
N ALA A 466 -17.04 21.22 16.93
CA ALA A 466 -18.04 22.12 17.47
C ALA A 466 -19.37 22.10 16.69
N LEU A 467 -19.31 21.80 15.39
CA LEU A 467 -20.47 21.64 14.50
C LEU A 467 -21.07 20.22 14.53
N ALA A 468 -20.23 19.20 14.69
CA ALA A 468 -20.63 17.79 14.55
C ALA A 468 -21.31 17.20 15.79
N THR A 469 -21.04 17.72 16.99
CA THR A 469 -21.68 17.25 18.23
C THR A 469 -21.79 18.37 19.27
N PRO A 470 -22.92 18.49 20.00
CA PRO A 470 -23.01 19.38 21.16
C PRO A 470 -22.27 18.83 22.40
N ASP A 471 -21.91 17.54 22.42
CA ASP A 471 -21.32 16.90 23.60
C ASP A 471 -19.84 17.25 23.77
N LEU A 472 -19.55 18.10 24.76
CA LEU A 472 -18.20 18.54 25.09
C LEU A 472 -17.27 17.40 25.52
N LYS A 473 -17.79 16.29 26.05
CA LYS A 473 -16.99 15.10 26.36
C LYS A 473 -16.54 14.41 25.08
N LEU A 474 -17.45 14.21 24.12
CA LEU A 474 -17.10 13.59 22.83
C LEU A 474 -16.07 14.44 22.07
N ARG A 475 -16.20 15.77 22.09
CA ARG A 475 -15.21 16.69 21.49
C ARG A 475 -13.81 16.44 22.06
N ARG A 476 -13.65 16.46 23.39
CA ARG A 476 -12.36 16.21 24.07
C ARG A 476 -11.75 14.87 23.65
N LEU A 477 -12.55 13.80 23.68
CA LEU A 477 -12.08 12.45 23.36
C LEU A 477 -11.61 12.35 21.90
N MET A 478 -12.34 12.96 20.96
CA MET A 478 -11.93 13.00 19.56
C MET A 478 -10.65 13.84 19.34
N THR A 479 -10.47 14.94 20.08
CA THR A 479 -9.19 15.68 20.10
C THR A 479 -8.06 14.81 20.64
N THR A 480 -8.26 14.08 21.75
CA THR A 480 -7.26 13.13 22.29
C THR A 480 -6.87 12.08 21.25
N MET A 481 -7.84 11.46 20.58
CA MET A 481 -7.55 10.45 19.54
C MET A 481 -6.76 11.06 18.37
N ALA A 482 -7.09 12.29 17.95
CA ALA A 482 -6.37 13.00 16.91
C ALA A 482 -4.95 13.40 17.32
N ASP A 483 -4.73 13.80 18.57
CA ASP A 483 -3.41 14.12 19.12
C ASP A 483 -2.53 12.86 19.24
N SER A 484 -3.09 11.73 19.69
CA SER A 484 -2.41 10.43 19.66
C SER A 484 -2.08 9.99 18.24
N CYS A 485 -2.99 10.16 17.26
CA CYS A 485 -2.71 9.87 15.85
C CYS A 485 -1.57 10.74 15.27
N ARG A 486 -1.51 12.03 15.64
CA ARG A 486 -0.38 12.92 15.28
C ARG A 486 0.94 12.39 15.85
N ALA A 487 0.93 11.96 17.12
CA ALA A 487 2.11 11.38 17.76
C ALA A 487 2.54 10.04 17.11
N ILE A 488 1.59 9.18 16.73
CA ILE A 488 1.85 7.93 16.00
C ILE A 488 2.50 8.22 14.65
N SER A 489 1.98 9.17 13.86
CA SER A 489 2.53 9.55 12.56
C SER A 489 4.04 9.84 12.64
N HIS A 490 4.46 10.61 13.65
CA HIS A 490 5.88 10.89 13.90
C HIS A 490 6.68 9.62 14.25
N LYS A 491 6.12 8.69 15.05
CA LYS A 491 6.80 7.42 15.39
C LYS A 491 6.92 6.48 14.19
N VAL A 492 5.88 6.36 13.35
CA VAL A 492 5.94 5.54 12.13
C VAL A 492 6.99 6.11 11.16
N LYS A 493 7.10 7.43 11.04
CA LYS A 493 8.10 8.12 10.20
C LYS A 493 9.55 7.82 10.60
N THR A 494 9.86 7.79 11.89
CA THR A 494 11.25 7.70 12.40
C THR A 494 11.69 6.29 12.81
N ALA A 495 10.76 5.33 12.93
CA ALA A 495 11.10 4.00 13.42
C ALA A 495 11.93 3.17 12.41
N ALA A 496 13.07 2.67 12.86
CA ALA A 496 13.81 1.63 12.16
C ALA A 496 13.00 0.32 12.19
N THR A 497 12.80 -0.32 11.03
CA THR A 497 11.94 -1.53 10.91
C THR A 497 12.74 -2.84 10.78
N THR A 498 14.05 -2.81 11.07
CA THR A 498 14.99 -3.88 10.76
C THR A 498 15.31 -4.75 11.98
N GLY A 499 14.32 -5.55 12.42
CA GLY A 499 14.53 -6.63 13.39
C GLY A 499 13.46 -6.72 14.48
N THR A 500 13.23 -7.92 14.98
CA THR A 500 12.48 -8.14 16.24
C THR A 500 13.41 -7.84 17.41
N ALA A 501 13.15 -6.74 18.13
CA ALA A 501 13.99 -6.25 19.24
C ALA A 501 15.48 -6.07 18.86
N ALA A 502 15.75 -5.11 18.00
CA ALA A 502 17.10 -4.54 17.86
C ALA A 502 17.28 -3.41 18.90
N THR A 503 18.50 -3.22 19.40
CA THR A 503 18.85 -1.95 20.05
C THR A 503 19.10 -0.86 19.00
N ASN A 504 18.70 0.38 19.31
CA ASN A 504 19.06 1.52 18.45
C ASN A 504 20.58 1.80 18.52
N VAL A 505 21.07 2.75 17.70
CA VAL A 505 22.51 3.12 17.64
C VAL A 505 23.01 3.72 18.97
N PHE A 506 22.11 4.06 19.89
CA PHE A 506 22.40 4.67 21.21
C PHE A 506 22.25 3.68 22.39
N GLY A 507 21.72 2.48 22.15
CA GLY A 507 21.61 1.38 23.12
C GLY A 507 20.22 1.06 23.66
N ASP A 508 19.17 1.78 23.28
CA ASP A 508 17.80 1.57 23.81
C ASP A 508 17.10 0.36 23.18
N GLU A 509 16.28 -0.34 23.97
CA GLU A 509 15.43 -1.45 23.52
C GLU A 509 14.28 -0.95 22.63
N GLN A 510 14.27 -1.36 21.35
CA GLN A 510 13.27 -0.87 20.40
C GLN A 510 12.01 -1.75 20.37
N LEU A 511 10.88 -1.17 20.81
CA LEU A 511 9.54 -1.72 20.59
C LEU A 511 9.17 -1.71 19.10
N ALA A 512 8.34 -2.68 18.71
CA ALA A 512 7.71 -2.69 17.39
C ALA A 512 6.70 -1.54 17.24
N VAL A 513 6.43 -1.12 16.00
CA VAL A 513 5.71 0.14 15.70
C VAL A 513 4.22 0.06 16.08
N ASP A 514 3.64 -1.13 16.01
CA ASP A 514 2.33 -1.49 16.57
C ASP A 514 2.27 -1.27 18.08
N MET A 515 3.22 -1.83 18.84
CA MET A 515 3.33 -1.64 20.30
C MET A 515 3.61 -0.19 20.70
N LEU A 516 4.33 0.58 19.87
CA LEU A 516 4.51 2.02 20.08
C LEU A 516 3.20 2.80 19.87
N ALA A 517 2.40 2.43 18.87
CA ALA A 517 1.11 3.06 18.61
C ALA A 517 0.06 2.71 19.69
N ASP A 518 0.03 1.45 20.12
CA ASP A 518 -0.78 0.96 21.24
C ASP A 518 -0.52 1.76 22.51
N LYS A 519 0.75 1.90 22.88
CA LYS A 519 1.19 2.71 24.02
C LYS A 519 0.75 4.17 23.90
N VAL A 520 0.92 4.81 22.75
CA VAL A 520 0.56 6.23 22.53
C VAL A 520 -0.95 6.48 22.61
N LEU A 521 -1.78 5.47 22.29
CA LEU A 521 -3.23 5.54 22.45
C LEU A 521 -3.64 5.34 23.91
N PHE A 522 -3.09 4.34 24.61
CA PHE A 522 -3.35 4.16 26.03
C PHE A 522 -2.87 5.34 26.90
N GLU A 523 -1.67 5.88 26.68
CA GLU A 523 -1.17 7.07 27.42
C GLU A 523 -2.05 8.31 27.16
N GLY A 524 -2.52 8.51 25.92
CA GLY A 524 -3.47 9.58 25.61
C GLY A 524 -4.82 9.42 26.32
N LEU A 525 -5.37 8.20 26.31
CA LEU A 525 -6.67 7.90 26.92
C LEU A 525 -6.64 7.91 28.46
N GLN A 526 -5.54 7.52 29.10
CA GLN A 526 -5.33 7.65 30.55
C GLN A 526 -5.26 9.12 31.02
N HIS A 527 -4.96 10.05 30.11
CA HIS A 527 -5.00 11.49 30.38
C HIS A 527 -6.32 12.16 29.95
N CYS A 528 -7.31 11.39 29.50
CA CYS A 528 -8.59 11.88 29.01
C CYS A 528 -9.71 11.66 30.05
N ASP A 529 -10.17 12.73 30.71
CA ASP A 529 -11.13 12.68 31.85
C ASP A 529 -12.54 12.12 31.51
N VAL A 530 -12.75 11.73 30.26
CA VAL A 530 -14.00 11.22 29.70
C VAL A 530 -13.89 9.79 29.15
N CYS A 531 -12.68 9.23 29.05
CA CYS A 531 -12.49 7.82 28.70
C CYS A 531 -12.63 6.96 29.97
N GLU A 532 -13.62 6.10 30.01
CA GLU A 532 -13.93 5.23 31.14
C GLU A 532 -13.17 3.90 31.00
N ILE A 533 -13.28 3.26 29.83
CA ILE A 533 -12.50 2.07 29.47
C ILE A 533 -11.88 2.16 28.07
N ALA A 534 -10.72 1.54 27.89
CA ALA A 534 -10.05 1.38 26.60
C ALA A 534 -9.63 -0.07 26.35
N CYS A 535 -9.57 -0.50 25.09
CA CYS A 535 -9.17 -1.86 24.69
C CYS A 535 -8.57 -1.85 23.27
N SER A 536 -7.59 -2.70 22.99
CA SER A 536 -6.88 -2.71 21.70
C SER A 536 -6.77 -4.08 21.02
N GLU A 537 -6.49 -4.11 19.72
CA GLU A 537 -6.25 -5.35 18.96
C GLU A 537 -5.07 -6.14 19.57
N GLU A 538 -3.96 -5.46 19.89
CA GLU A 538 -2.79 -6.08 20.53
C GLU A 538 -3.04 -6.49 22.00
N ASN A 539 -3.89 -5.77 22.74
CA ASN A 539 -4.31 -6.10 24.10
C ASN A 539 -5.86 -6.16 24.24
N PRO A 540 -6.49 -7.30 23.92
CA PRO A 540 -7.95 -7.46 23.86
C PRO A 540 -8.64 -7.60 25.23
N VAL A 541 -8.07 -6.98 26.27
CA VAL A 541 -8.65 -6.88 27.61
C VAL A 541 -9.10 -5.43 27.83
N PRO A 542 -10.39 -5.17 28.16
CA PRO A 542 -10.81 -3.83 28.56
C PRO A 542 -10.09 -3.37 29.84
N LEU A 543 -9.47 -2.20 29.77
CA LEU A 543 -8.74 -1.56 30.85
C LEU A 543 -9.45 -0.28 31.30
N GLU A 544 -9.59 -0.09 32.61
CA GLU A 544 -10.08 1.15 33.23
C GLU A 544 -9.11 2.30 32.97
N MET A 545 -9.58 3.37 32.32
CA MET A 545 -8.79 4.59 32.06
C MET A 545 -9.01 5.68 33.12
N GLY A 546 -10.06 5.57 33.93
CA GLY A 546 -10.30 6.43 35.11
C GLY A 546 -11.09 7.72 34.85
N GLY A 547 -11.43 8.03 33.59
CA GLY A 547 -12.42 9.05 33.24
C GLY A 547 -13.86 8.54 33.31
N GLN A 548 -14.83 9.31 32.83
CA GLN A 548 -16.24 8.91 32.79
C GLN A 548 -16.95 9.39 31.52
N GLY A 549 -17.59 8.48 30.78
CA GLY A 549 -18.52 8.83 29.70
C GLY A 549 -18.42 7.99 28.42
N TYR A 550 -17.26 7.43 28.08
CA TYR A 550 -17.07 6.67 26.84
C TYR A 550 -16.10 5.49 26.98
N SER A 551 -16.35 4.46 26.16
CA SER A 551 -15.47 3.33 25.89
C SER A 551 -14.79 3.52 24.53
N VAL A 552 -13.52 3.17 24.42
CA VAL A 552 -12.79 3.17 23.14
C VAL A 552 -12.24 1.77 22.81
N CYS A 553 -12.55 1.28 21.61
CA CYS A 553 -11.84 0.14 21.01
C CYS A 553 -11.01 0.65 19.82
N PHE A 554 -9.77 0.20 19.71
CA PHE A 554 -8.89 0.57 18.59
C PHE A 554 -8.04 -0.59 18.05
N ASP A 555 -7.78 -0.57 16.74
CA ASP A 555 -6.57 -1.18 16.18
C ASP A 555 -5.51 -0.09 16.17
N PRO A 556 -4.39 -0.25 16.91
CA PRO A 556 -3.38 0.79 16.97
C PRO A 556 -2.67 1.03 15.63
N LEU A 557 -2.48 -0.02 14.82
CA LEU A 557 -1.71 0.04 13.57
C LEU A 557 -2.02 -1.14 12.63
N ASP A 558 -3.20 -1.13 12.01
CA ASP A 558 -3.51 -2.00 10.88
C ASP A 558 -2.43 -1.81 9.79
N GLY A 559 -2.04 -2.94 9.19
CA GLY A 559 -0.91 -2.98 8.29
C GLY A 559 0.46 -3.01 8.98
N SER A 560 0.57 -3.24 10.30
CA SER A 560 1.85 -3.46 11.01
C SER A 560 2.86 -4.32 10.23
N SER A 561 2.38 -5.40 9.60
CA SER A 561 3.16 -6.33 8.76
C SER A 561 3.67 -5.80 7.40
N ILE A 562 3.34 -4.56 7.04
CA ILE A 562 3.79 -3.81 5.83
C ILE A 562 4.44 -2.45 6.12
N VAL A 563 4.58 -2.04 7.39
CA VAL A 563 5.33 -0.81 7.75
C VAL A 563 6.74 -0.85 7.13
N ASP A 564 7.38 -2.01 7.17
CA ASP A 564 8.70 -2.25 6.58
C ASP A 564 8.72 -2.13 5.04
N THR A 565 7.67 -2.55 4.31
CA THR A 565 7.56 -2.28 2.86
C THR A 565 7.36 -0.81 2.52
N ASN A 566 7.26 0.04 3.54
CA ASN A 566 6.96 1.47 3.39
C ASN A 566 5.66 1.71 2.63
N PHE A 567 4.70 0.78 2.77
CA PHE A 567 3.32 0.99 2.35
C PHE A 567 2.59 1.77 3.43
N SER A 568 1.52 2.44 3.05
CA SER A 568 0.63 3.11 3.99
C SER A 568 0.00 2.12 4.97
N VAL A 569 -0.23 2.59 6.20
CA VAL A 569 -0.76 1.83 7.35
C VAL A 569 -1.73 2.74 8.12
N GLY A 570 -2.39 2.27 9.17
CA GLY A 570 -3.24 3.19 9.94
C GLY A 570 -3.85 2.70 11.24
N THR A 571 -4.22 3.64 12.09
CA THR A 571 -5.00 3.40 13.31
C THR A 571 -6.49 3.34 12.96
N ILE A 572 -7.24 2.43 13.58
CA ILE A 572 -8.71 2.37 13.52
C ILE A 572 -9.25 2.59 14.93
N PHE A 573 -10.33 3.36 15.12
CA PHE A 573 -10.96 3.50 16.43
C PHE A 573 -12.47 3.70 16.38
N GLY A 574 -13.17 3.16 17.39
CA GLY A 574 -14.59 3.38 17.64
C GLY A 574 -14.84 3.85 19.08
N VAL A 575 -15.80 4.76 19.23
CA VAL A 575 -16.17 5.39 20.52
C VAL A 575 -17.62 5.05 20.86
N TRP A 576 -17.85 4.33 21.96
CA TRP A 576 -19.17 3.95 22.48
C TRP A 576 -19.51 4.71 23.77
N PRO A 577 -20.76 5.15 24.00
CA PRO A 577 -21.15 5.77 25.28
C PRO A 577 -21.07 4.79 26.48
N GLY A 578 -20.67 5.31 27.64
CA GLY A 578 -20.52 4.57 28.89
C GLY A 578 -19.32 3.60 28.90
N ASN A 579 -19.40 2.57 29.72
CA ASN A 579 -18.33 1.58 29.99
C ASN A 579 -18.61 0.19 29.37
N LYS A 580 -19.32 0.13 28.24
CA LYS A 580 -19.80 -1.14 27.69
C LYS A 580 -19.60 -1.25 26.18
N ILE A 581 -18.71 -2.15 25.79
CA ILE A 581 -18.53 -2.59 24.39
C ILE A 581 -19.27 -3.92 24.17
N ILE A 582 -19.03 -4.93 25.02
CA ILE A 582 -19.68 -6.25 24.90
C ILE A 582 -21.19 -6.12 25.14
N GLY A 583 -21.98 -6.64 24.20
CA GLY A 583 -23.44 -6.57 24.16
C GLY A 583 -24.00 -5.37 23.39
N THR A 584 -23.13 -4.45 22.91
CA THR A 584 -23.52 -3.36 21.99
C THR A 584 -23.39 -3.78 20.52
N THR A 585 -23.77 -2.87 19.63
CA THR A 585 -23.67 -2.97 18.18
C THR A 585 -22.85 -1.80 17.63
N GLY A 586 -22.58 -1.78 16.33
CA GLY A 586 -22.01 -0.59 15.67
C GLY A 586 -23.00 0.59 15.59
N ARG A 587 -24.31 0.36 15.71
CA ARG A 587 -25.31 1.45 15.81
C ARG A 587 -25.21 2.22 17.13
N ASP A 588 -24.49 1.70 18.12
CA ASP A 588 -24.28 2.34 19.41
C ASP A 588 -23.05 3.25 19.46
N LEU A 589 -22.17 3.20 18.45
CA LEU A 589 -21.06 4.14 18.26
C LEU A 589 -21.56 5.60 18.28
N ALA A 590 -20.93 6.44 19.08
CA ALA A 590 -21.10 7.90 19.04
C ALA A 590 -20.26 8.53 17.92
N ALA A 591 -19.04 8.01 17.72
CA ALA A 591 -18.14 8.38 16.63
C ALA A 591 -17.20 7.21 16.29
N SER A 592 -16.58 7.26 15.11
CA SER A 592 -15.45 6.42 14.74
C SER A 592 -14.47 7.17 13.84
N GLY A 593 -13.29 6.60 13.64
CA GLY A 593 -12.32 7.11 12.69
C GLY A 593 -11.27 6.10 12.27
N ILE A 594 -10.55 6.47 11.21
CA ILE A 594 -9.27 5.89 10.81
C ILE A 594 -8.25 7.01 10.63
N CYS A 595 -7.00 6.80 11.02
CA CYS A 595 -5.90 7.68 10.65
C CYS A 595 -4.94 6.94 9.72
N VAL A 596 -4.79 7.46 8.50
CA VAL A 596 -3.97 6.87 7.44
C VAL A 596 -2.58 7.50 7.47
N TYR A 597 -1.57 6.70 7.78
CA TYR A 597 -0.16 7.07 7.72
C TYR A 597 0.41 6.60 6.38
N GLY A 598 0.48 7.50 5.40
CA GLY A 598 1.08 7.29 4.08
C GLY A 598 2.09 8.42 3.79
N PRO A 599 2.35 8.77 2.52
CA PRO A 599 3.10 9.99 2.19
C PRO A 599 2.43 11.28 2.71
N ARG A 600 1.15 11.22 3.09
CA ARG A 600 0.44 12.24 3.88
C ARG A 600 -0.13 11.59 5.14
N THR A 601 -0.53 12.39 6.12
CA THR A 601 -1.26 11.90 7.31
C THR A 601 -2.68 12.45 7.29
N THR A 602 -3.67 11.58 7.05
CA THR A 602 -5.09 11.95 7.02
C THR A 602 -5.86 11.27 8.14
N LEU A 603 -6.55 12.05 8.98
CA LEU A 603 -7.54 11.57 9.93
C LEU A 603 -8.94 11.65 9.28
N CYS A 604 -9.62 10.52 9.18
CA CYS A 604 -10.93 10.36 8.54
C CYS A 604 -11.94 9.93 9.61
N ILE A 605 -12.97 10.74 9.89
CA ILE A 605 -13.91 10.53 11.02
C ILE A 605 -15.38 10.61 10.61
N ALA A 606 -16.24 9.92 11.35
CA ALA A 606 -17.69 10.05 11.24
C ALA A 606 -18.37 10.02 12.62
N PHE A 607 -19.53 10.67 12.72
CA PHE A 607 -20.32 10.78 13.95
C PHE A 607 -21.70 10.18 13.76
N LYS A 608 -22.31 9.68 14.84
CA LYS A 608 -23.66 9.09 14.82
C LYS A 608 -24.72 10.03 14.24
N ASP A 609 -24.68 11.30 14.62
CA ASP A 609 -25.76 12.26 14.35
C ASP A 609 -25.37 13.41 13.39
N TYR A 610 -24.10 13.49 12.97
CA TYR A 610 -23.64 14.38 11.89
C TYR A 610 -23.59 13.62 10.55
N PRO A 611 -23.96 14.21 9.39
CA PRO A 611 -23.98 13.51 8.11
C PRO A 611 -22.64 13.57 7.37
N GLY A 612 -22.29 12.47 6.70
CA GLY A 612 -21.03 12.35 5.95
C GLY A 612 -19.87 11.78 6.77
N THR A 613 -18.75 11.61 6.07
CA THR A 613 -17.45 11.20 6.59
C THR A 613 -16.43 12.29 6.24
N HIS A 614 -15.52 12.61 7.15
CA HIS A 614 -14.80 13.88 7.18
C HIS A 614 -13.28 13.68 7.26
N ASP A 615 -12.54 14.17 6.26
CA ASP A 615 -11.09 14.03 6.16
C ASP A 615 -10.36 15.31 6.63
N PHE A 616 -9.38 15.13 7.51
CA PHE A 616 -8.50 16.17 8.02
C PHE A 616 -7.05 15.83 7.65
N LEU A 617 -6.36 16.76 7.01
CA LEU A 617 -4.93 16.65 6.73
C LEU A 617 -4.15 17.22 7.91
N LEU A 618 -3.13 16.50 8.37
CA LEU A 618 -2.15 17.01 9.31
C LEU A 618 -1.18 17.94 8.58
N GLY A 619 -1.11 19.21 8.99
CA GLY A 619 -0.12 20.18 8.49
C GLY A 619 1.22 20.07 9.22
N ASP A 620 2.29 20.58 8.60
CA ASP A 620 3.63 20.68 9.19
C ASP A 620 3.68 21.61 10.43
N ASP A 621 2.64 22.41 10.66
CA ASP A 621 2.42 23.19 11.89
C ASP A 621 1.79 22.39 13.04
N GLY A 622 1.55 21.08 12.83
CA GLY A 622 0.99 20.15 13.81
C GLY A 622 -0.54 20.20 13.95
N LYS A 623 -1.25 20.97 13.10
CA LYS A 623 -2.72 21.11 13.17
C LYS A 623 -3.44 20.20 12.18
N TRP A 624 -4.66 19.82 12.55
CA TRP A 624 -5.60 19.09 11.71
C TRP A 624 -6.52 20.07 10.97
N THR A 625 -6.37 20.16 9.64
CA THR A 625 -7.16 21.04 8.77
C THR A 625 -8.17 20.23 7.96
N TYR A 626 -9.44 20.63 7.96
CA TYR A 626 -10.50 19.92 7.24
C TYR A 626 -10.36 20.07 5.73
N THR A 627 -10.25 18.95 4.99
CA THR A 627 -9.90 18.93 3.55
C THR A 627 -10.96 18.32 2.64
N LYS A 628 -11.73 17.31 3.08
CA LYS A 628 -12.78 16.70 2.25
C LYS A 628 -13.97 16.21 3.09
N VAL A 629 -15.17 16.27 2.50
CA VAL A 629 -16.32 15.47 2.93
C VAL A 629 -16.61 14.37 1.92
N ILE A 630 -16.98 13.18 2.40
CA ILE A 630 -17.48 12.09 1.59
C ILE A 630 -18.91 11.81 2.01
N THR A 631 -19.85 11.96 1.06
CA THR A 631 -21.27 11.66 1.25
C THR A 631 -21.80 10.65 0.22
N HIS A 632 -20.93 10.13 -0.65
CA HIS A 632 -21.27 9.15 -1.67
C HIS A 632 -20.12 8.16 -1.92
N ILE A 633 -20.46 6.88 -2.11
CA ILE A 633 -19.61 5.86 -2.72
C ILE A 633 -20.43 5.24 -3.85
N GLY A 634 -20.09 5.59 -5.08
CA GLY A 634 -20.75 5.16 -6.30
C GLY A 634 -20.18 3.88 -6.89
N GLU A 635 -20.72 3.47 -8.04
CA GLU A 635 -20.18 2.33 -8.78
C GLU A 635 -18.83 2.66 -9.42
N GLY A 636 -17.95 1.66 -9.50
CA GLY A 636 -16.66 1.83 -10.16
C GLY A 636 -15.85 0.55 -10.22
N LYS A 637 -15.16 0.37 -11.35
CA LYS A 637 -14.38 -0.83 -11.68
C LYS A 637 -13.04 -0.89 -10.92
N MET A 638 -13.09 -0.97 -9.59
CA MET A 638 -11.95 -1.03 -8.67
C MET A 638 -12.23 -2.00 -7.50
N PHE A 639 -11.28 -2.89 -7.17
CA PHE A 639 -11.48 -3.89 -6.12
C PHE A 639 -10.22 -4.22 -5.30
N ALA A 640 -10.44 -4.55 -4.02
CA ALA A 640 -9.42 -4.87 -3.02
C ALA A 640 -9.72 -6.22 -2.33
N PRO A 641 -9.18 -7.35 -2.84
CA PRO A 641 -9.49 -8.70 -2.35
C PRO A 641 -8.59 -9.13 -1.17
N GLY A 642 -9.00 -8.76 0.05
CA GLY A 642 -8.36 -9.08 1.34
C GLY A 642 -7.93 -10.55 1.55
N ASN A 643 -8.59 -11.49 0.86
CA ASN A 643 -8.17 -12.89 0.83
C ASN A 643 -8.44 -13.56 -0.53
N LEU A 644 -7.77 -13.11 -1.61
CA LEU A 644 -7.89 -13.71 -2.96
C LEU A 644 -7.81 -15.25 -2.97
N ARG A 645 -7.01 -15.84 -2.07
CA ARG A 645 -6.84 -17.31 -1.94
C ARG A 645 -8.14 -18.07 -1.63
N CYS A 646 -9.18 -17.43 -1.08
CA CYS A 646 -10.48 -18.08 -0.88
C CYS A 646 -11.07 -18.64 -2.18
N THR A 647 -10.66 -18.14 -3.35
CA THR A 647 -11.08 -18.68 -4.67
C THR A 647 -10.73 -20.16 -4.88
N LEU A 648 -9.81 -20.74 -4.09
CA LEU A 648 -9.45 -22.15 -4.18
C LEU A 648 -10.59 -23.07 -3.72
N ASP A 649 -11.17 -22.78 -2.55
CA ASP A 649 -12.13 -23.62 -1.83
C ASP A 649 -13.49 -22.94 -1.53
N ASN A 650 -13.70 -21.71 -2.01
CA ASN A 650 -14.99 -21.01 -1.99
C ASN A 650 -15.44 -20.69 -3.44
N PRO A 651 -16.24 -21.56 -4.08
CA PRO A 651 -16.69 -21.39 -5.46
C PRO A 651 -17.54 -20.13 -5.70
N GLU A 652 -18.19 -19.61 -4.68
CA GLU A 652 -19.04 -18.42 -4.79
C GLU A 652 -18.19 -17.14 -4.83
N TYR A 653 -17.13 -17.09 -4.01
CA TYR A 653 -16.11 -16.04 -4.11
C TYR A 653 -15.29 -16.13 -5.40
N GLU A 654 -15.04 -17.34 -5.90
CA GLU A 654 -14.44 -17.57 -7.22
C GLU A 654 -15.27 -16.94 -8.35
N LYS A 655 -16.59 -17.17 -8.40
CA LYS A 655 -17.48 -16.51 -9.38
C LYS A 655 -17.34 -14.99 -9.32
N LEU A 656 -17.25 -14.41 -8.13
CA LEU A 656 -17.16 -12.95 -7.94
C LEU A 656 -15.82 -12.39 -8.43
N ILE A 657 -14.70 -13.06 -8.12
CA ILE A 657 -13.38 -12.69 -8.63
C ILE A 657 -13.31 -12.87 -10.15
N ALA A 658 -13.86 -13.96 -10.68
CA ALA A 658 -13.96 -14.20 -12.13
C ALA A 658 -14.80 -13.12 -12.84
N TYR A 659 -15.88 -12.63 -12.20
CA TYR A 659 -16.65 -11.48 -12.67
C TYR A 659 -15.79 -10.20 -12.71
N TYR A 660 -15.10 -9.85 -11.61
CA TYR A 660 -14.25 -8.65 -11.58
C TYR A 660 -13.15 -8.67 -12.66
N VAL A 661 -12.53 -9.83 -12.92
CA VAL A 661 -11.51 -9.97 -13.97
C VAL A 661 -12.11 -9.87 -15.37
N ARG A 662 -13.24 -10.54 -15.64
CA ARG A 662 -13.96 -10.44 -16.94
C ARG A 662 -14.41 -9.02 -17.24
N GLU A 663 -14.90 -8.32 -16.23
CA GLU A 663 -15.29 -6.91 -16.32
C GLU A 663 -14.11 -5.93 -16.25
N GLN A 664 -12.86 -6.43 -16.22
CA GLN A 664 -11.62 -5.65 -16.23
C GLN A 664 -11.48 -4.63 -15.07
N TYR A 665 -11.97 -4.98 -13.88
CA TYR A 665 -11.79 -4.18 -12.67
C TYR A 665 -10.30 -3.98 -12.36
N THR A 666 -9.95 -2.77 -11.91
CA THR A 666 -8.58 -2.44 -11.51
C THR A 666 -8.32 -2.93 -10.10
N LEU A 667 -7.36 -3.83 -9.95
CA LEU A 667 -6.89 -4.31 -8.66
C LEU A 667 -6.11 -3.19 -7.92
N ARG A 668 -6.44 -3.02 -6.63
CA ARG A 668 -5.68 -2.21 -5.66
C ARG A 668 -5.71 -2.90 -4.30
N TYR A 669 -4.56 -3.40 -3.84
CA TYR A 669 -4.46 -4.13 -2.57
C TYR A 669 -3.05 -4.04 -1.97
N THR A 670 -2.89 -3.21 -0.94
CA THR A 670 -1.69 -3.15 -0.08
C THR A 670 -1.63 -4.35 0.85
N GLY A 671 -2.78 -4.78 1.37
CA GLY A 671 -2.93 -5.74 2.46
C GLY A 671 -2.72 -5.16 3.86
N GLY A 672 -3.13 -3.90 4.05
CA GLY A 672 -3.69 -3.35 5.29
C GLY A 672 -5.11 -2.85 5.01
N MET A 673 -6.06 -3.05 5.93
CA MET A 673 -7.46 -2.70 5.74
C MET A 673 -7.72 -1.18 5.63
N VAL A 674 -7.02 -0.36 6.42
CA VAL A 674 -7.16 1.11 6.45
C VAL A 674 -6.89 1.74 5.09
N PRO A 675 -5.70 1.59 4.46
CA PRO A 675 -5.46 2.14 3.12
C PRO A 675 -6.40 1.50 2.08
N ASP A 676 -6.60 0.18 2.13
CA ASP A 676 -7.38 -0.54 1.11
C ASP A 676 -8.89 -0.21 1.14
N VAL A 677 -9.42 0.33 2.24
CA VAL A 677 -10.77 0.92 2.32
C VAL A 677 -10.74 2.44 2.09
N TYR A 678 -9.76 3.19 2.61
CA TYR A 678 -9.69 4.65 2.45
C TYR A 678 -9.63 5.10 0.98
N GLN A 679 -8.98 4.31 0.11
CA GLN A 679 -9.04 4.55 -1.35
C GLN A 679 -10.48 4.61 -1.91
N MET A 680 -11.45 3.92 -1.31
CA MET A 680 -12.85 3.95 -1.72
C MET A 680 -13.54 5.27 -1.34
N PHE A 681 -13.14 5.89 -0.24
CA PHE A 681 -13.64 7.21 0.19
C PHE A 681 -13.09 8.32 -0.72
N ILE A 682 -11.79 8.26 -1.03
CA ILE A 682 -11.18 9.29 -1.89
C ILE A 682 -11.62 9.15 -3.34
N LYS A 683 -11.60 7.95 -3.93
CA LYS A 683 -12.05 7.71 -5.31
C LYS A 683 -13.58 7.64 -5.45
N GLU A 684 -14.32 7.73 -4.34
CA GLU A 684 -15.78 7.65 -4.22
C GLU A 684 -16.40 6.42 -4.90
N LYS A 685 -15.69 5.29 -4.93
CA LYS A 685 -16.13 4.06 -5.61
C LYS A 685 -15.32 2.82 -5.24
N GLY A 686 -15.82 1.67 -5.68
CA GLY A 686 -15.13 0.37 -5.59
C GLY A 686 -15.55 -0.46 -4.38
N VAL A 687 -14.79 -1.51 -4.11
CA VAL A 687 -15.15 -2.54 -3.12
C VAL A 687 -13.94 -3.24 -2.48
N PHE A 688 -14.01 -3.43 -1.17
CA PHE A 688 -13.10 -4.24 -0.35
C PHE A 688 -13.81 -5.52 0.11
N THR A 689 -13.16 -6.67 -0.05
CA THR A 689 -13.73 -7.99 0.32
C THR A 689 -12.74 -8.86 1.10
N ASN A 690 -13.00 -9.10 2.39
CA ASN A 690 -12.23 -10.02 3.22
C ASN A 690 -13.07 -11.25 3.59
N VAL A 691 -13.05 -12.24 2.69
CA VAL A 691 -13.78 -13.52 2.80
C VAL A 691 -12.95 -14.56 3.53
N ILE A 692 -13.63 -15.53 4.15
CA ILE A 692 -13.02 -16.68 4.82
C ILE A 692 -13.37 -17.98 4.13
N SER A 693 -12.47 -18.97 4.24
CA SER A 693 -12.73 -20.34 3.81
C SER A 693 -11.96 -21.33 4.71
N PRO A 694 -12.37 -22.63 4.76
CA PRO A 694 -11.79 -23.60 5.68
C PRO A 694 -10.28 -23.83 5.49
N SER A 695 -9.79 -23.84 4.24
CA SER A 695 -8.35 -24.04 3.95
C SER A 695 -7.54 -22.75 4.04
N THR A 696 -8.16 -21.57 3.94
CA THR A 696 -7.44 -20.29 3.96
C THR A 696 -7.69 -19.48 5.24
N LYS A 697 -6.80 -19.67 6.21
CA LYS A 697 -6.58 -18.68 7.27
C LYS A 697 -6.12 -17.36 6.62
N ALA A 698 -7.02 -16.39 6.49
CA ALA A 698 -6.70 -15.02 6.06
C ALA A 698 -5.50 -14.45 6.84
N LYS A 699 -4.63 -13.67 6.18
CA LYS A 699 -3.30 -13.29 6.71
C LYS A 699 -3.08 -11.78 6.84
N LEU A 700 -3.91 -11.12 7.66
CA LEU A 700 -3.39 -10.08 8.54
C LEU A 700 -2.53 -10.76 9.63
N ARG A 701 -1.50 -10.09 10.15
CA ARG A 701 -0.48 -10.74 10.97
C ARG A 701 -0.15 -9.91 12.20
N LEU A 702 -0.80 -10.24 13.31
CA LEU A 702 -0.32 -10.02 14.68
C LEU A 702 1.17 -10.30 14.76
N SER A 703 1.89 -9.44 15.48
CA SER A 703 3.33 -9.54 15.68
C SER A 703 3.72 -10.62 16.71
N PHE A 704 2.79 -11.03 17.59
CA PHE A 704 3.02 -11.97 18.70
C PHE A 704 2.31 -13.34 18.56
N ASP A 705 2.95 -14.28 17.87
CA ASP A 705 2.70 -15.74 17.97
C ASP A 705 4.04 -16.38 18.43
N GLY A 706 4.37 -16.31 19.73
CA GLY A 706 5.81 -16.30 20.12
C GLY A 706 6.28 -16.72 21.51
N ARG A 707 5.52 -17.46 22.34
CA ARG A 707 6.04 -18.31 23.45
C ARG A 707 4.95 -19.31 23.94
N PRO A 708 5.33 -20.38 24.66
CA PRO A 708 4.54 -21.62 24.74
C PRO A 708 3.41 -21.61 25.77
#